data_AF-A0A2A2WA08-F1
#
_entry.id   AF-A0A2A2WA08-F1
#
_cell.length_a   1.000
_cell.length_b   1.000
_cell.length_c   1.000
_cell.angle_alpha   90.00
_cell.angle_beta   90.00
_cell.angle_gamma   90.00
#
_symmetry.space_group_name_H-M   'P 1'
#
loop_
_entity.id
_entity.type
_entity.pdbx_description
1 polymer ?
#
loop_
_entity_poly.entity_id
_entity_poly.type
_entity_poly.pdbx_seq_one_letter_code
_entity_poly.pdbx_strand_id
1 'polypeptide(L)'
;MSSSSPVDQITPSTSPTQPSGKMTCGACDATNPSGGQFCAGCGHALLEPCAQCSKPVLLTQSFCGNCGSDLIGSLSKRKRDLEAKIADAIDAAKERDFERSKGLLAVVTREKDYRFKDVITQATTAQQKIDRIAEQECGSASERIAAAQQAYESGDSARVVELLSALSPKLMTPEAERQLQQSRLLLQQLNDAEQSLQEAFQKRDWATSGAILDRLLELKPDDETVANLARKVGKKLVTKATTLHQNHKSTAAAEILQCVPAIARNQAYLDLHQTVERIGWLANQFSGEPFATPTLGRISKLWSEQSGGDPRAVKMLQRLSQQVKAARSTPRDLFAPLEVKPRSWVGGSLGILAFPTSIDLEDNAALRASPGQFNAAIGLALQGLGLGRFQDDFSPKKGLLKRLGRKKAERCWGLDIGASGIKAVCLELASDQRPRLAECHKFSFDAPLTRSTAESTLDESIRTAIATFMDQHDVESTPVWVSFPARELVSRFVKLPPIADKQVKGMFEKEVESRIPLPLDEVACVRWIAPLPEDELTAIGRPAFVSAAKKQFVDRYLENLSLAGLPVSGLQATPIALMNFAAFEFADQLELNQTEDRADAKLPTVALFDCGAEMTIAIIVSSVSCWFWAFESGGNEFTRLISRTTKTTHSEAETLKRNPASLEHPETQFEGVEHRIDEMRGRLSKLVNDQCQQHDEFDIQQTWCCGGGALTHGWVKRILCDI
;
A
#
# COMPACT_ATOMS: atom_id res chain seq x y z
N MET A 1 -51.51 16.19 87.40
CA MET A 1 -50.32 15.33 87.24
C MET A 1 -49.60 15.76 85.97
N SER A 2 -48.38 16.26 85.92
CA SER A 2 -47.35 16.75 86.86
C SER A 2 -46.23 17.18 85.90
N SER A 3 -45.59 18.33 85.93
CA SER A 3 -45.12 19.21 87.01
C SER A 3 -44.51 20.45 86.31
N SER A 4 -44.52 21.69 86.76
CA SER A 4 -45.00 22.37 87.97
C SER A 4 -44.86 23.87 87.68
N SER A 5 -45.93 24.64 87.91
CA SER A 5 -46.03 26.11 87.96
C SER A 5 -45.05 26.71 89.01
N PRO A 6 -44.71 28.04 89.00
CA PRO A 6 -45.66 29.13 88.82
C PRO A 6 -45.23 30.39 88.03
N VAL A 7 -46.28 31.09 87.62
CA VAL A 7 -46.37 32.52 87.27
C VAL A 7 -46.11 33.34 88.53
N ASP A 8 -45.30 34.41 88.47
CA ASP A 8 -45.81 35.78 88.68
C ASP A 8 -44.74 36.89 88.69
N GLN A 9 -45.24 38.07 88.33
CA GLN A 9 -44.75 39.43 88.63
C GLN A 9 -43.67 40.07 87.75
N ILE A 10 -44.20 40.97 86.92
CA ILE A 10 -43.58 42.17 86.34
C ILE A 10 -42.98 43.04 87.44
N THR A 11 -41.71 43.45 87.29
CA THR A 11 -41.24 44.80 87.66
C THR A 11 -40.24 45.29 86.59
N PRO A 12 -40.29 46.58 86.19
CA PRO A 12 -39.48 47.11 85.10
C PRO A 12 -38.16 47.67 85.62
N SER A 13 -37.03 47.34 84.99
CA SER A 13 -35.76 48.04 85.23
C SER A 13 -35.12 48.45 83.90
N THR A 14 -35.40 49.71 83.57
CA THR A 14 -34.46 50.69 82.99
C THR A 14 -33.71 50.28 81.72
N SER A 15 -34.28 50.71 80.59
CA SER A 15 -33.54 50.97 79.35
C SER A 15 -32.22 51.69 79.65
N PRO A 16 -31.06 51.20 79.17
CA PRO A 16 -29.93 52.08 78.99
C PRO A 16 -30.35 53.07 77.92
N THR A 17 -30.48 54.31 78.34
CA THR A 17 -30.67 55.52 77.54
C THR A 17 -29.88 55.39 76.24
N GLN A 18 -30.57 55.01 75.17
CA GLN A 18 -30.09 55.30 73.83
C GLN A 18 -29.82 56.80 73.82
N PRO A 19 -28.64 57.24 73.37
CA PRO A 19 -28.42 58.66 73.18
C PRO A 19 -29.55 59.14 72.28
N SER A 20 -30.33 60.11 72.75
CA SER A 20 -31.43 60.78 72.05
C SER A 20 -30.86 61.64 70.92
N GLY A 21 -30.12 60.98 70.04
CA GLY A 21 -29.36 61.53 68.94
C GLY A 21 -30.13 61.27 67.68
N LYS A 22 -30.79 62.32 67.21
CA LYS A 22 -31.23 62.46 65.82
C LYS A 22 -30.04 62.19 64.90
N MET A 23 -30.14 61.19 64.02
CA MET A 23 -29.11 60.89 63.02
C MET A 23 -29.47 61.59 61.71
N THR A 24 -28.54 62.32 61.11
CA THR A 24 -28.77 63.01 59.84
C THR A 24 -28.43 62.10 58.67
N CYS A 25 -29.33 62.03 57.69
CA CYS A 25 -29.08 61.31 56.46
C CYS A 25 -28.08 62.09 55.62
N GLY A 26 -26.90 61.51 55.34
CA GLY A 26 -25.91 62.19 54.49
C GLY A 26 -26.36 62.41 53.03
N ALA A 27 -27.43 61.76 52.57
CA ALA A 27 -27.92 61.88 51.19
C ALA A 27 -28.96 63.00 50.99
N CYS A 28 -29.73 63.38 52.02
CA CYS A 28 -30.84 64.34 51.89
C CYS A 28 -31.03 65.24 53.13
N ASP A 29 -30.12 65.16 54.11
CA ASP A 29 -30.13 65.89 55.38
C ASP A 29 -31.34 65.65 56.29
N ALA A 30 -32.27 64.78 55.89
CA ALA A 30 -33.41 64.40 56.71
C ALA A 30 -32.95 63.81 58.04
N THR A 31 -33.62 64.25 59.11
CA THR A 31 -33.34 63.79 60.46
C THR A 31 -34.10 62.52 60.75
N ASN A 32 -33.38 61.47 61.15
CA ASN A 32 -33.92 60.14 61.39
C ASN A 32 -33.81 59.77 62.88
N PRO A 33 -34.73 58.91 63.38
CA PRO A 33 -34.65 58.40 64.74
C PRO A 33 -33.43 57.49 64.93
N SER A 34 -32.89 57.46 66.15
CA SER A 34 -31.77 56.61 66.53
C SER A 34 -32.10 55.12 66.31
N GLY A 35 -31.34 54.45 65.44
CA GLY A 35 -31.53 53.02 65.13
C GLY A 35 -32.16 52.73 63.76
N GLY A 36 -32.52 53.74 62.97
CA GLY A 36 -32.98 53.55 61.60
C GLY A 36 -31.89 52.99 60.68
N GLN A 37 -32.19 51.92 59.93
CA GLN A 37 -31.26 51.38 58.91
C GLN A 37 -31.31 52.15 57.59
N PHE A 38 -32.47 52.73 57.27
CA PHE A 38 -32.71 53.52 56.06
C PHE A 38 -33.34 54.86 56.42
N CYS A 39 -33.08 55.87 55.59
CA CYS A 39 -33.64 57.20 55.73
C CYS A 39 -35.15 57.20 55.45
N ALA A 40 -35.96 57.76 56.34
CA ALA A 40 -37.40 57.91 56.15
C ALA A 40 -37.78 58.93 55.05
N GLY A 41 -36.87 59.85 54.69
CA GLY A 41 -37.09 60.83 53.64
C GLY A 41 -36.75 60.34 52.23
N CYS A 42 -35.61 59.69 52.05
CA CYS A 42 -35.12 59.28 50.73
C CYS A 42 -34.83 57.78 50.57
N GLY A 43 -35.02 56.97 51.62
CA GLY A 43 -34.81 55.52 51.60
C GLY A 43 -33.34 55.08 51.59
N HIS A 44 -32.37 55.99 51.64
CA HIS A 44 -30.95 55.65 51.59
C HIS A 44 -30.45 54.98 52.87
N ALA A 45 -29.52 54.04 52.76
CA ALA A 45 -28.92 53.41 53.94
C ALA A 45 -28.25 54.45 54.84
N LEU A 46 -28.52 54.41 56.14
CA LEU A 46 -27.92 55.33 57.10
C LEU A 46 -26.68 54.76 57.80
N LEU A 47 -26.54 53.43 57.75
CA LEU A 47 -25.47 52.67 58.37
C LEU A 47 -24.80 51.76 57.34
N GLU A 48 -23.50 51.60 57.46
CA GLU A 48 -22.71 50.62 56.71
C GLU A 48 -21.78 49.85 57.67
N PRO A 49 -21.34 48.62 57.33
CA PRO A 49 -20.36 47.93 58.14
C PRO A 49 -18.98 48.59 57.99
N CYS A 50 -18.29 48.83 59.10
CA CYS A 50 -16.89 49.24 59.08
C CYS A 50 -16.03 48.17 58.36
N ALA A 51 -15.20 48.59 57.40
CA ALA A 51 -14.35 47.68 56.63
C ALA A 51 -13.35 46.87 57.47
N GLN A 52 -13.02 47.31 58.69
CA GLN A 52 -12.03 46.66 59.54
C GLN A 52 -12.63 45.83 60.69
N CYS A 53 -13.71 46.27 61.33
CA CYS A 53 -14.33 45.55 62.46
C CYS A 53 -15.79 45.14 62.23
N SER A 54 -16.35 45.43 61.05
CA SER A 54 -17.71 45.10 60.61
C SER A 54 -18.86 45.66 61.45
N LYS A 55 -18.58 46.36 62.55
CA LYS A 55 -19.60 47.06 63.34
C LYS A 55 -20.25 48.18 62.52
N PRO A 56 -21.55 48.44 62.71
CA PRO A 56 -22.26 49.46 61.96
C PRO A 56 -21.72 50.85 62.30
N VAL A 57 -21.37 51.61 61.26
CA VAL A 57 -20.93 53.01 61.33
C VAL A 57 -21.87 53.86 60.49
N LEU A 58 -22.04 55.13 60.85
CA LEU A 58 -22.84 56.06 60.05
C LEU A 58 -22.10 56.37 58.75
N LEU A 59 -22.83 56.51 57.64
CA LEU A 59 -22.21 56.89 56.36
C LEU A 59 -21.53 58.28 56.40
N THR A 60 -21.92 59.12 57.36
CA THR A 60 -21.39 60.48 57.60
C THR A 60 -20.24 60.53 58.61
N GLN A 61 -19.86 59.40 59.22
CA GLN A 61 -18.86 59.33 60.28
C GLN A 61 -17.43 59.26 59.71
N SER A 62 -16.51 60.05 60.29
CA SER A 62 -15.12 60.13 59.82
C SER A 62 -14.23 58.96 60.27
N PHE A 63 -14.37 58.53 61.52
CA PHE A 63 -13.58 57.44 62.12
C PHE A 63 -14.51 56.45 62.81
N CYS A 64 -14.22 55.16 62.72
CA CYS A 64 -15.02 54.15 63.40
C CYS A 64 -14.94 54.34 64.93
N GLY A 65 -16.08 54.59 65.57
CA GLY A 65 -16.16 54.78 67.02
C GLY A 65 -15.81 53.54 67.84
N ASN A 66 -15.64 52.38 67.21
CA ASN A 66 -15.29 51.13 67.89
C ASN A 66 -13.82 50.68 67.69
N CYS A 67 -13.24 50.84 66.50
CA CYS A 67 -11.87 50.40 66.21
C CYS A 67 -10.92 51.52 65.77
N GLY A 68 -11.40 52.75 65.63
CA GLY A 68 -10.60 53.91 65.23
C GLY A 68 -10.22 53.97 63.74
N SER A 69 -10.68 53.04 62.89
CA SER A 69 -10.32 53.04 61.47
C SER A 69 -10.76 54.32 60.76
N ASP A 70 -9.91 54.85 59.88
CA ASP A 70 -10.25 55.96 58.98
C ASP A 70 -11.24 55.52 57.90
N LEU A 71 -12.50 55.92 58.08
CA LEU A 71 -13.59 55.59 57.16
C LEU A 71 -13.50 56.47 55.91
N ILE A 72 -13.05 57.72 56.06
CA ILE A 72 -12.85 58.67 54.94
C ILE A 72 -11.75 58.16 54.01
N GLY A 73 -10.62 57.69 54.55
CA GLY A 73 -9.53 57.12 53.77
C GLY A 73 -9.96 55.87 52.98
N SER A 74 -10.77 55.01 53.60
CA SER A 74 -11.34 53.81 52.96
C SER A 74 -12.32 54.16 51.83
N LEU A 75 -13.19 55.14 52.06
CA LEU A 75 -14.10 55.70 51.06
C LEU A 75 -13.35 56.34 49.89
N SER A 76 -12.29 57.10 50.18
CA SER A 76 -11.46 57.77 49.19
C SER A 76 -10.70 56.76 48.32
N LYS A 77 -10.27 55.63 48.89
CA LYS A 77 -9.70 54.51 48.12
C LYS A 77 -10.73 53.89 47.18
N ARG A 78 -11.93 53.55 47.68
CA ARG A 78 -13.01 52.98 46.86
C ARG A 78 -13.45 53.94 45.74
N LYS A 79 -13.50 55.25 46.02
CA LYS A 79 -13.75 56.28 45.02
C LYS A 79 -12.72 56.25 43.89
N ARG A 80 -11.42 56.21 44.23
CA ARG A 80 -10.33 56.08 43.25
C ARG A 80 -10.42 54.80 42.43
N ASP A 81 -10.80 53.67 43.04
CA ASP A 81 -10.97 52.40 42.32
C ASP A 81 -12.14 52.48 41.30
N LEU A 82 -13.22 53.18 41.63
CA LEU A 82 -14.34 53.43 40.71
C LEU A 82 -13.93 54.40 39.59
N GLU A 83 -13.19 55.45 39.91
CA GLU A 83 -12.64 56.40 38.92
C GLU A 83 -11.66 55.69 37.96
N ALA A 84 -10.81 54.79 38.46
CA ALA A 84 -9.92 53.98 37.64
C ALA A 84 -10.70 53.08 36.66
N LYS A 85 -11.82 52.48 37.07
CA LYS A 85 -12.68 51.69 36.16
C LYS A 85 -13.29 52.54 35.03
N ILE A 86 -13.61 53.80 35.28
CA ILE A 86 -14.07 54.71 34.22
C ILE A 86 -12.93 54.97 33.23
N ALA A 87 -11.71 55.19 33.72
CA ALA A 87 -10.53 55.35 32.85
C ALA A 87 -10.27 54.10 32.00
N ASP A 88 -10.26 52.91 32.62
CA ASP A 88 -10.11 51.62 31.93
C ASP A 88 -11.23 51.40 30.89
N ALA A 89 -12.45 51.84 31.18
CA ALA A 89 -13.56 51.73 30.24
C ALA A 89 -13.38 52.65 29.03
N ILE A 90 -12.88 53.86 29.25
CA ILE A 90 -12.54 54.81 28.18
C ILE A 90 -11.41 54.24 27.33
N ASP A 91 -10.40 53.64 27.93
CA ASP A 91 -9.29 53.02 27.21
C ASP A 91 -9.75 51.79 26.41
N ALA A 92 -10.59 50.93 26.99
CA ALA A 92 -11.24 49.83 26.26
C ALA A 92 -12.08 50.34 25.07
N ALA A 93 -12.79 51.45 25.22
CA ALA A 93 -13.54 52.06 24.11
C ALA A 93 -12.62 52.62 23.02
N LYS A 94 -11.45 53.20 23.36
CA LYS A 94 -10.44 53.63 22.36
C LYS A 94 -9.88 52.43 21.60
N GLU A 95 -9.78 51.27 22.24
CA GLU A 95 -9.40 49.99 21.62
C GLU A 95 -10.55 49.34 20.83
N ARG A 96 -11.75 49.95 20.82
CA ARG A 96 -12.99 49.46 20.20
C ARG A 96 -13.52 48.16 20.83
N ASP A 97 -13.13 47.90 22.08
CA ASP A 97 -13.67 46.83 22.91
C ASP A 97 -14.87 47.36 23.70
N PHE A 98 -15.96 47.63 22.98
CA PHE A 98 -17.16 48.25 23.54
C PHE A 98 -17.88 47.36 24.56
N GLU A 99 -17.79 46.03 24.41
CA GLU A 99 -18.31 45.08 25.39
C GLU A 99 -17.58 45.19 26.73
N ARG A 100 -16.24 45.21 26.72
CA ARG A 100 -15.44 45.43 27.93
C ARG A 100 -15.71 46.79 28.55
N SER A 101 -15.76 47.83 27.72
CA SER A 101 -16.05 49.21 28.16
C SER A 101 -17.41 49.30 28.88
N LYS A 102 -18.46 48.74 28.27
CA LYS A 102 -19.81 48.68 28.84
C LYS A 102 -19.84 47.89 30.14
N GLY A 103 -19.13 46.77 30.21
CA GLY A 103 -18.98 45.97 31.43
C GLY A 103 -18.35 46.75 32.58
N LEU A 104 -17.27 47.49 32.32
CA LEU A 104 -16.57 48.32 33.31
C LEU A 104 -17.44 49.48 33.81
N LEU A 105 -18.16 50.17 32.91
CA LEU A 105 -19.09 51.25 33.27
C LEU A 105 -20.32 50.74 34.02
N ALA A 106 -20.81 49.54 33.70
CA ALA A 106 -21.92 48.91 34.43
C ALA A 106 -21.57 48.66 35.90
N VAL A 107 -20.31 48.37 36.23
CA VAL A 107 -19.87 48.21 37.63
C VAL A 107 -20.01 49.52 38.40
N VAL A 108 -19.72 50.66 37.77
CA VAL A 108 -19.76 51.98 38.43
C VAL A 108 -21.19 52.52 38.48
N THR A 109 -21.96 52.40 37.39
CA THR A 109 -23.33 52.93 37.29
C THR A 109 -24.35 52.18 38.13
N ARG A 110 -24.06 50.93 38.52
CA ARG A 110 -24.88 50.14 39.45
C ARG A 110 -24.68 50.55 40.92
N GLU A 111 -23.67 51.36 41.23
CA GLU A 111 -23.48 51.82 42.60
C GLU A 111 -24.62 52.74 43.02
N LYS A 112 -25.07 52.55 44.27
CA LYS A 112 -26.25 53.27 44.80
C LYS A 112 -25.90 54.26 45.89
N ASP A 113 -24.67 54.23 46.41
CA ASP A 113 -24.20 55.06 47.52
C ASP A 113 -24.11 56.55 47.11
N TYR A 114 -24.72 57.43 47.92
CA TYR A 114 -24.79 58.86 47.62
C TYR A 114 -23.41 59.52 47.54
N ARG A 115 -22.41 58.97 48.24
CA ARG A 115 -21.04 59.50 48.30
C ARG A 115 -20.27 59.32 47.00
N PHE A 116 -20.75 58.45 46.10
CA PHE A 116 -20.19 58.26 44.77
C PHE A 116 -21.04 58.92 43.66
N LYS A 117 -22.05 59.73 44.01
CA LYS A 117 -22.97 60.34 43.04
C LYS A 117 -22.25 61.07 41.90
N ASP A 118 -21.17 61.79 42.20
CA ASP A 118 -20.36 62.47 41.19
C ASP A 118 -19.70 61.49 40.23
N VAL A 119 -19.12 60.40 40.75
CA VAL A 119 -18.44 59.35 39.97
C VAL A 119 -19.46 58.55 39.14
N ILE A 120 -20.64 58.27 39.69
CA ILE A 120 -21.76 57.64 38.99
C ILE A 120 -22.24 58.54 37.84
N THR A 121 -22.34 59.86 38.07
CA THR A 121 -22.73 60.83 37.04
C THR A 121 -21.68 60.91 35.93
N GLN A 122 -20.40 60.91 36.29
CA GLN A 122 -19.28 60.84 35.33
C GLN A 122 -19.34 59.55 34.50
N ALA A 123 -19.53 58.39 35.14
CA ALA A 123 -19.66 57.10 34.47
C ALA A 123 -20.87 57.03 33.53
N THR A 124 -22.02 57.56 33.96
CA THR A 124 -23.25 57.61 33.14
C THR A 124 -23.04 58.50 31.91
N THR A 125 -22.36 59.64 32.09
CA THR A 125 -22.02 60.55 30.97
C THR A 125 -21.04 59.89 30.01
N ALA A 126 -20.02 59.19 30.51
CA ALA A 126 -19.07 58.44 29.70
C ALA A 126 -19.78 57.30 28.94
N GLN A 127 -20.68 56.57 29.59
CA GLN A 127 -21.47 55.50 28.98
C GLN A 127 -22.33 56.02 27.82
N GLN A 128 -23.08 57.10 28.00
CA GLN A 128 -23.89 57.68 26.92
C GLN A 128 -23.05 58.10 25.71
N LYS A 129 -21.84 58.65 25.95
CA LYS A 129 -20.93 59.03 24.87
C LYS A 129 -20.37 57.81 24.15
N ILE A 130 -19.94 56.79 24.91
CA ILE A 130 -19.37 55.56 24.38
C ILE A 130 -20.43 54.75 23.63
N ASP A 131 -21.67 54.68 24.13
CA ASP A 131 -22.77 53.97 23.46
C ASP A 131 -23.08 54.60 22.09
N ARG A 132 -23.07 55.94 21.97
CA ARG A 132 -23.24 56.62 20.67
C ARG A 132 -22.11 56.31 19.69
N ILE A 133 -20.87 56.31 20.18
CA ILE A 133 -19.70 55.96 19.36
C ILE A 133 -19.78 54.49 18.93
N ALA A 134 -20.13 53.60 19.85
CA ALA A 134 -20.27 52.17 19.60
C ALA A 134 -21.38 51.90 18.57
N GLU A 135 -22.54 52.54 18.69
CA GLU A 135 -23.64 52.39 17.72
C GLU A 135 -23.21 52.83 16.32
N GLN A 136 -22.51 53.97 16.21
CA GLN A 136 -22.01 54.47 14.94
C GLN A 136 -20.90 53.56 14.33
N GLU A 137 -19.89 53.20 15.11
CA GLU A 137 -18.75 52.40 14.62
C GLU A 137 -19.15 50.94 14.33
N CYS A 138 -19.92 50.30 15.21
CA CYS A 138 -20.43 48.94 14.98
C CYS A 138 -21.41 48.89 13.81
N GLY A 139 -22.27 49.91 13.66
CA GLY A 139 -23.17 50.02 12.50
C GLY A 139 -22.39 50.09 11.19
N SER A 140 -21.41 51.00 11.10
CA SER A 140 -20.56 51.12 9.91
C SER A 140 -19.72 49.87 9.64
N ALA A 141 -19.21 49.21 10.69
CA ALA A 141 -18.50 47.95 10.56
C ALA A 141 -19.41 46.83 10.01
N SER A 142 -20.64 46.73 10.52
CA SER A 142 -21.63 45.75 10.05
C SER A 142 -21.98 45.94 8.57
N GLU A 143 -22.16 47.18 8.12
CA GLU A 143 -22.40 47.48 6.70
C GLU A 143 -21.22 47.07 5.81
N ARG A 144 -19.99 47.35 6.24
CA ARG A 144 -18.77 46.94 5.52
C ARG A 144 -18.61 45.42 5.47
N ILE A 145 -18.90 44.73 6.57
CA ILE A 145 -18.87 43.26 6.62
C ILE A 145 -19.91 42.66 5.67
N ALA A 146 -21.13 43.22 5.62
CA ALA A 146 -22.16 42.77 4.68
C ALA A 146 -21.74 42.99 3.22
N ALA A 147 -21.15 44.16 2.90
CA ALA A 147 -20.63 44.42 1.56
C ALA A 147 -19.44 43.49 1.20
N ALA A 148 -18.59 43.16 2.18
CA ALA A 148 -17.48 42.23 1.99
C ALA A 148 -17.98 40.80 1.76
N GLN A 149 -19.02 40.37 2.47
CA GLN A 149 -19.70 39.10 2.23
C GLN A 149 -20.21 39.00 0.79
N GLN A 150 -20.89 40.05 0.31
CA GLN A 150 -21.37 40.09 -1.07
C GLN A 150 -20.21 40.01 -2.08
N ALA A 151 -19.11 40.74 -1.83
CA ALA A 151 -17.92 40.69 -2.68
C ALA A 151 -17.26 39.30 -2.68
N TYR A 152 -17.23 38.63 -1.52
CA TYR A 152 -16.71 37.27 -1.38
C TYR A 152 -17.56 36.27 -2.16
N GLU A 153 -18.89 36.36 -2.08
CA GLU A 153 -19.82 35.53 -2.84
C GLU A 153 -19.71 35.74 -4.36
N SER A 154 -19.36 36.96 -4.80
CA SER A 154 -19.08 37.26 -6.22
C SER A 154 -17.64 36.96 -6.65
N GLY A 155 -16.78 36.45 -5.75
CA GLY A 155 -15.37 36.13 -6.05
C GLY A 155 -14.42 37.33 -6.13
N ASP A 156 -14.85 38.54 -5.74
CA ASP A 156 -14.04 39.76 -5.77
C ASP A 156 -13.18 39.89 -4.51
N SER A 157 -12.11 39.09 -4.46
CA SER A 157 -11.19 39.05 -3.32
C SER A 157 -10.45 40.37 -3.08
N ALA A 158 -10.23 41.18 -4.11
CA ALA A 158 -9.61 42.51 -3.95
C ALA A 158 -10.54 43.43 -3.13
N ARG A 159 -11.83 43.44 -3.46
CA ARG A 159 -12.84 44.22 -2.75
C ARG A 159 -13.03 43.74 -1.31
N VAL A 160 -12.98 42.43 -1.06
CA VAL A 160 -13.01 41.87 0.31
C VAL A 160 -11.85 42.41 1.14
N VAL A 161 -10.62 42.34 0.60
CA VAL A 161 -9.42 42.82 1.30
C VAL A 161 -9.50 44.33 1.55
N GLU A 162 -9.95 45.12 0.57
CA GLU A 162 -10.14 46.57 0.72
C GLU A 162 -11.13 46.92 1.84
N LEU A 163 -12.29 46.26 1.86
CA LEU A 163 -13.36 46.53 2.81
C LEU A 163 -12.99 46.16 4.25
N LEU A 164 -12.37 44.99 4.43
CA LEU A 164 -12.11 44.42 5.76
C LEU A 164 -10.76 44.82 6.35
N SER A 165 -9.73 45.11 5.54
CA SER A 165 -8.42 45.54 6.08
C SER A 165 -8.47 46.89 6.79
N ALA A 166 -9.50 47.70 6.53
CA ALA A 166 -9.73 48.97 7.19
C ALA A 166 -10.41 48.83 8.56
N LEU A 167 -10.93 47.64 8.91
CA LEU A 167 -11.62 47.41 10.18
C LEU A 167 -10.64 47.00 11.29
N SER A 168 -10.93 47.45 12.51
CA SER A 168 -10.26 46.92 13.70
C SER A 168 -10.62 45.45 13.90
N PRO A 169 -9.69 44.57 14.29
CA PRO A 169 -9.98 43.17 14.62
C PRO A 169 -11.10 42.99 15.65
N LYS A 170 -11.24 43.94 16.58
CA LYS A 170 -12.28 43.93 17.62
C LYS A 170 -13.70 44.17 17.08
N LEU A 171 -13.83 44.69 15.86
CA LEU A 171 -15.10 44.93 15.18
C LEU A 171 -15.39 43.89 14.08
N MET A 172 -14.46 42.96 13.83
CA MET A 172 -14.66 41.88 12.86
C MET A 172 -15.36 40.68 13.50
N THR A 173 -16.19 40.00 12.71
CA THR A 173 -16.67 38.66 13.08
C THR A 173 -15.60 37.63 12.73
N PRO A 174 -15.59 36.45 13.39
CA PRO A 174 -14.66 35.37 13.04
C PRO A 174 -14.75 34.91 11.57
N GLU A 175 -15.95 35.01 10.99
CA GLU A 175 -16.18 34.68 9.58
C GLU A 175 -15.58 35.73 8.64
N ALA A 176 -15.78 37.03 8.91
CA ALA A 176 -15.16 38.09 8.14
C ALA A 176 -13.62 38.02 8.21
N GLU A 177 -13.05 37.70 9.38
CA GLU A 177 -11.61 37.50 9.53
C GLU A 177 -11.10 36.32 8.68
N ARG A 178 -11.84 35.19 8.67
CA ARG A 178 -11.52 34.04 7.82
C ARG A 178 -11.56 34.40 6.34
N GLN A 179 -12.59 35.11 5.90
CA GLN A 179 -12.73 35.55 4.51
C GLN A 179 -11.60 36.49 4.09
N LEU A 180 -11.25 37.45 4.94
CA LEU A 180 -10.10 38.34 4.72
C LEU A 180 -8.80 37.54 4.56
N GLN A 181 -8.55 36.56 5.43
CA GLN A 181 -7.35 35.72 5.33
C GLN A 181 -7.33 34.90 4.04
N GLN A 182 -8.45 34.29 3.66
CA GLN A 182 -8.57 33.51 2.43
C GLN A 182 -8.38 34.38 1.18
N SER A 183 -9.03 35.55 1.12
CA SER A 183 -8.88 36.48 0.00
C SER A 183 -7.46 37.04 -0.11
N ARG A 184 -6.78 37.32 1.01
CA ARG A 184 -5.36 37.71 1.00
C ARG A 184 -4.47 36.60 0.45
N LEU A 185 -4.67 35.37 0.91
CA LEU A 185 -3.91 34.22 0.43
C LEU A 185 -4.11 33.99 -1.07
N LEU A 186 -5.35 34.08 -1.55
CA LEU A 186 -5.66 33.94 -2.98
C LEU A 186 -4.98 35.02 -3.82
N LEU A 187 -5.07 36.30 -3.42
CA LEU A 187 -4.42 37.40 -4.14
C LEU A 187 -2.89 37.26 -4.15
N GLN A 188 -2.30 36.80 -3.04
CA GLN A 188 -0.88 36.52 -2.97
C GLN A 188 -0.50 35.40 -3.95
N GLN A 189 -1.23 34.28 -3.94
CA GLN A 189 -0.99 33.15 -4.86
C GLN A 189 -1.13 33.56 -6.34
N LEU A 190 -2.12 34.40 -6.66
CA LEU A 190 -2.29 34.95 -8.01
C LEU A 190 -1.08 35.81 -8.41
N ASN A 191 -0.68 36.74 -7.55
CA ASN A 191 0.48 37.61 -7.82
C ASN A 191 1.78 36.81 -8.00
N ASP A 192 2.03 35.84 -7.13
CA ASP A 192 3.23 34.99 -7.20
C ASP A 192 3.25 34.15 -8.49
N ALA A 193 2.10 33.61 -8.89
CA ALA A 193 1.95 32.87 -10.14
C ALA A 193 2.11 33.77 -11.38
N GLU A 194 1.54 34.99 -11.36
CA GLU A 194 1.71 35.97 -12.43
C GLU A 194 3.17 36.41 -12.59
N GLN A 195 3.87 36.68 -11.49
CA GLN A 195 5.30 37.01 -11.52
C GLN A 195 6.12 35.85 -12.07
N SER A 196 5.85 34.62 -11.60
CA SER A 196 6.53 33.41 -12.08
C SER A 196 6.30 33.19 -13.58
N LEU A 197 5.08 33.47 -14.08
CA LEU A 197 4.75 33.39 -15.50
C LEU A 197 5.55 34.41 -16.32
N GLN A 198 5.68 35.65 -15.83
CA GLN A 198 6.48 36.68 -16.48
C GLN A 198 7.96 36.27 -16.59
N GLU A 199 8.53 35.74 -15.51
CA GLU A 199 9.90 35.23 -15.50
C GLU A 199 10.10 34.06 -16.48
N ALA A 200 9.16 33.12 -16.53
CA ALA A 200 9.20 32.00 -17.47
C ALA A 200 9.13 32.50 -18.93
N PHE A 201 8.31 33.51 -19.23
CA PHE A 201 8.23 34.13 -20.55
C PHE A 201 9.53 34.84 -20.95
N GLN A 202 10.16 35.57 -20.03
CA GLN A 202 11.46 36.19 -20.28
C GLN A 202 12.53 35.14 -20.65
N LYS A 203 12.52 34.01 -19.95
CA LYS A 203 13.41 32.86 -20.23
C LYS A 203 12.98 32.01 -21.43
N ARG A 204 11.81 32.28 -22.03
CA ARG A 204 11.15 31.46 -23.06
C ARG A 204 10.96 30.00 -22.63
N ASP A 205 10.76 29.78 -21.34
CA ASP A 205 10.50 28.47 -20.76
C ASP A 205 9.01 28.14 -20.86
N TRP A 206 8.62 27.65 -22.03
CA TRP A 206 7.23 27.29 -22.32
C TRP A 206 6.72 26.13 -21.47
N ALA A 207 7.60 25.23 -21.01
CA ALA A 207 7.20 24.06 -20.23
C ALA A 207 6.70 24.51 -18.84
N THR A 208 7.53 25.29 -18.13
CA THR A 208 7.15 25.90 -16.86
C THR A 208 5.94 26.84 -17.01
N SER A 209 5.89 27.61 -18.11
CA SER A 209 4.76 28.49 -18.40
C SER A 209 3.43 27.73 -18.49
N GLY A 210 3.43 26.53 -19.10
CA GLY A 210 2.22 25.73 -19.24
C GLY A 210 1.64 25.31 -17.89
N ALA A 211 2.50 24.80 -16.99
CA ALA A 211 2.10 24.41 -15.64
C ALA A 211 1.59 25.60 -14.80
N ILE A 212 2.24 26.77 -14.91
CA ILE A 212 1.79 27.99 -14.20
C ILE A 212 0.43 28.47 -14.72
N LEU A 213 0.17 28.35 -16.02
CA LEU A 213 -1.11 28.75 -16.63
C LEU A 213 -2.28 27.87 -16.17
N ASP A 214 -2.07 26.56 -16.03
CA ASP A 214 -3.08 25.68 -15.41
C ASP A 214 -3.34 26.11 -13.96
N ARG A 215 -2.29 26.41 -13.19
CA ARG A 215 -2.45 26.88 -11.81
C ARG A 215 -3.21 28.20 -11.72
N LEU A 216 -2.96 29.15 -12.62
CA LEU A 216 -3.70 30.41 -12.67
C LEU A 216 -5.20 30.18 -12.98
N LEU A 217 -5.52 29.25 -13.87
CA LEU A 217 -6.91 28.88 -14.18
C LEU A 217 -7.58 28.10 -13.04
N GLU A 218 -6.85 27.33 -12.24
CA GLU A 218 -7.39 26.74 -11.00
C GLU A 218 -7.74 27.82 -9.97
N LEU A 219 -6.89 28.85 -9.83
CA LEU A 219 -7.10 29.94 -8.89
C LEU A 219 -8.22 30.90 -9.36
N LYS A 220 -8.35 31.08 -10.68
CA LYS A 220 -9.36 31.97 -11.29
C LYS A 220 -9.88 31.38 -12.61
N PRO A 221 -10.89 30.48 -12.55
CA PRO A 221 -11.38 29.75 -13.73
C PRO A 221 -11.94 30.60 -14.86
N ASP A 222 -12.54 31.75 -14.52
CA ASP A 222 -13.23 32.62 -15.49
C ASP A 222 -12.29 33.65 -16.18
N ASP A 223 -10.97 33.53 -16.01
CA ASP A 223 -10.03 34.45 -16.63
C ASP A 223 -9.78 34.11 -18.11
N GLU A 224 -10.59 34.70 -18.99
CA GLU A 224 -10.46 34.52 -20.45
C GLU A 224 -9.10 34.97 -21.01
N THR A 225 -8.41 35.89 -20.35
CA THR A 225 -7.09 36.35 -20.81
C THR A 225 -6.06 35.24 -20.59
N VAL A 226 -6.04 34.67 -19.38
CA VAL A 226 -5.20 33.52 -19.03
C VAL A 226 -5.58 32.31 -19.89
N ALA A 227 -6.87 32.04 -20.08
CA ALA A 227 -7.36 30.94 -20.90
C ALA A 227 -6.86 31.03 -22.35
N ASN A 228 -6.94 32.20 -22.96
CA ASN A 228 -6.43 32.44 -24.32
C ASN A 228 -4.91 32.31 -24.40
N LEU A 229 -4.19 32.71 -23.36
CA LEU A 229 -2.74 32.55 -23.28
C LEU A 229 -2.34 31.07 -23.13
N ALA A 230 -3.05 30.32 -22.28
CA ALA A 230 -2.89 28.88 -22.10
C ALA A 230 -3.07 28.11 -23.42
N ARG A 231 -4.11 28.45 -24.21
CA ARG A 231 -4.31 27.89 -25.56
C ARG A 231 -3.12 28.18 -26.50
N LYS A 232 -2.59 29.42 -26.47
CA LYS A 232 -1.43 29.81 -27.29
C LYS A 232 -0.15 29.08 -26.89
N VAL A 233 0.13 28.98 -25.59
CA VAL A 233 1.30 28.26 -25.05
C VAL A 233 1.17 26.76 -25.33
N GLY A 234 -0.01 26.18 -25.11
CA GLY A 234 -0.29 24.78 -25.45
C GLY A 234 -0.03 24.46 -26.92
N LYS A 235 -0.44 25.32 -27.85
CA LYS A 235 -0.11 25.15 -29.28
C LYS A 235 1.41 25.12 -29.53
N LYS A 236 2.18 25.99 -28.87
CA LYS A 236 3.66 25.99 -28.99
C LYS A 236 4.28 24.71 -28.45
N LEU A 237 3.79 24.23 -27.31
CA LEU A 237 4.26 23.00 -26.69
C LEU A 237 3.96 21.77 -27.55
N VAL A 238 2.75 21.68 -28.11
CA VAL A 238 2.38 20.63 -29.08
C VAL A 238 3.30 20.68 -30.29
N THR A 239 3.52 21.85 -30.91
CA THR A 239 4.47 21.98 -32.04
C THR A 239 5.88 21.53 -31.64
N LYS A 240 6.37 21.91 -30.45
CA LYS A 240 7.69 21.49 -29.96
C LYS A 240 7.76 19.97 -29.78
N ALA A 241 6.74 19.36 -29.19
CA ALA A 241 6.64 17.91 -29.02
C ALA A 241 6.58 17.18 -30.36
N THR A 242 5.83 17.71 -31.35
CA THR A 242 5.80 17.17 -32.71
C THR A 242 7.19 17.16 -33.33
N THR A 243 7.93 18.28 -33.25
CA THR A 243 9.31 18.36 -33.76
C THR A 243 10.23 17.37 -33.05
N LEU A 244 10.11 17.22 -31.72
CA LEU A 244 10.91 16.24 -30.97
C LEU A 244 10.61 14.82 -31.42
N HIS A 245 9.32 14.46 -31.57
CA HIS A 245 8.89 13.17 -32.06
C HIS A 245 9.40 12.88 -33.49
N GLN A 246 9.30 13.84 -34.41
CA GLN A 246 9.83 13.73 -35.78
C GLN A 246 11.35 13.53 -35.82
N ASN A 247 12.07 13.99 -34.79
CA ASN A 247 13.50 13.76 -34.63
C ASN A 247 13.82 12.53 -33.75
N HIS A 248 12.86 11.62 -33.59
CA HIS A 248 12.95 10.37 -32.80
C HIS A 248 13.28 10.58 -31.31
N LYS A 249 12.93 11.74 -30.74
CA LYS A 249 13.11 12.07 -29.32
C LYS A 249 11.80 11.90 -28.52
N SER A 250 11.22 10.69 -28.55
CA SER A 250 9.90 10.42 -27.94
C SER A 250 9.84 10.70 -26.44
N THR A 251 10.86 10.35 -25.65
CA THR A 251 10.89 10.66 -24.20
C THR A 251 10.79 12.16 -23.93
N ALA A 252 11.61 12.97 -24.62
CA ALA A 252 11.55 14.42 -24.49
C ALA A 252 10.22 15.00 -25.04
N ALA A 253 9.61 14.36 -26.05
CA ALA A 253 8.30 14.76 -26.53
C ALA A 253 7.21 14.51 -25.48
N ALA A 254 7.24 13.36 -24.78
CA ALA A 254 6.31 13.01 -23.71
C ALA A 254 6.38 14.02 -22.57
N GLU A 255 7.58 14.33 -22.08
CA GLU A 255 7.82 15.33 -21.04
C GLU A 255 7.22 16.70 -21.41
N ILE A 256 7.40 17.14 -22.67
CA ILE A 256 6.83 18.41 -23.15
C ILE A 256 5.30 18.36 -23.23
N LEU A 257 4.71 17.21 -23.61
CA LEU A 257 3.26 17.06 -23.69
C LEU A 257 2.58 17.07 -22.31
N GLN A 258 3.27 16.61 -21.26
CA GLN A 258 2.77 16.72 -19.88
C GLN A 258 2.63 18.18 -19.44
N CYS A 259 3.45 19.08 -19.98
CA CYS A 259 3.38 20.52 -19.69
C CYS A 259 2.28 21.26 -20.48
N VAL A 260 1.54 20.60 -21.37
CA VAL A 260 0.47 21.26 -22.14
C VAL A 260 -0.71 21.56 -21.21
N PRO A 261 -1.14 22.84 -21.11
CA PRO A 261 -2.27 23.23 -20.28
C PRO A 261 -3.54 22.43 -20.61
N ALA A 262 -4.32 22.05 -19.60
CA ALA A 262 -5.51 21.22 -19.76
C ALA A 262 -6.49 21.77 -20.81
N ILE A 263 -6.73 23.09 -20.80
CA ILE A 263 -7.62 23.77 -21.75
C ILE A 263 -7.14 23.74 -23.21
N ALA A 264 -5.87 23.40 -23.44
CA ALA A 264 -5.26 23.34 -24.78
C ALA A 264 -5.18 21.91 -25.35
N ARG A 265 -5.60 20.88 -24.60
CA ARG A 265 -5.54 19.47 -24.99
C ARG A 265 -6.68 19.10 -25.94
N ASN A 266 -6.51 19.42 -27.22
CA ASN A 266 -7.44 19.07 -28.30
C ASN A 266 -7.13 17.68 -28.90
N GLN A 267 -7.88 17.28 -29.95
CA GLN A 267 -7.68 15.98 -30.60
C GLN A 267 -6.24 15.78 -31.11
N ALA A 268 -5.63 16.81 -31.72
CA ALA A 268 -4.26 16.72 -32.22
C ALA A 268 -3.23 16.48 -31.10
N TYR A 269 -3.48 17.04 -29.90
CA TYR A 269 -2.70 16.70 -28.71
C TYR A 269 -2.87 15.24 -28.31
N LEU A 270 -4.12 14.76 -28.24
CA LEU A 270 -4.44 13.39 -27.82
C LEU A 270 -3.78 12.35 -28.74
N ASP A 271 -3.89 12.54 -30.07
CA ASP A 271 -3.30 11.65 -31.07
C ASP A 271 -1.77 11.61 -30.97
N LEU A 272 -1.14 12.78 -30.79
CA LEU A 272 0.31 12.88 -30.64
C LEU A 272 0.78 12.28 -29.32
N HIS A 273 0.09 12.57 -28.21
CA HIS A 273 0.38 12.01 -26.89
C HIS A 273 0.34 10.49 -26.93
N GLN A 274 -0.74 9.91 -27.44
CA GLN A 274 -0.87 8.47 -27.59
C GLN A 274 0.27 7.87 -28.44
N THR A 275 0.60 8.48 -29.58
CA THR A 275 1.68 8.01 -30.45
C THR A 275 3.03 8.04 -29.73
N VAL A 276 3.31 9.13 -29.01
CA VAL A 276 4.56 9.34 -28.29
C VAL A 276 4.71 8.35 -27.13
N GLU A 277 3.67 8.19 -26.31
CA GLU A 277 3.64 7.23 -25.20
C GLU A 277 3.84 5.79 -25.71
N ARG A 278 3.13 5.41 -26.77
CA ARG A 278 3.27 4.09 -27.38
C ARG A 278 4.70 3.81 -27.86
N ILE A 279 5.31 4.76 -28.58
CA ILE A 279 6.70 4.62 -29.05
C ILE A 279 7.67 4.59 -27.86
N GLY A 280 7.41 5.39 -26.83
CA GLY A 280 8.17 5.37 -25.57
C GLY A 280 8.13 3.98 -24.92
N TRP A 281 6.94 3.40 -24.78
CA TRP A 281 6.76 2.06 -24.25
C TRP A 281 7.52 1.02 -25.09
N LEU A 282 7.36 1.05 -26.42
CA LEU A 282 8.05 0.13 -27.34
C LEU A 282 9.57 0.20 -27.20
N ALA A 283 10.15 1.40 -27.14
CA ALA A 283 11.58 1.60 -26.99
C ALA A 283 12.12 1.07 -25.65
N ASN A 284 11.31 1.14 -24.59
CA ASN A 284 11.69 0.71 -23.25
C ASN A 284 11.67 -0.81 -23.05
N GLN A 285 11.12 -1.59 -24.00
CA GLN A 285 11.00 -3.05 -23.86
C GLN A 285 12.31 -3.82 -23.97
N PHE A 286 13.40 -3.21 -24.44
CA PHE A 286 14.66 -3.92 -24.71
C PHE A 286 15.71 -3.80 -23.62
N SER A 287 15.63 -2.77 -22.78
CA SER A 287 16.63 -2.53 -21.74
C SER A 287 16.66 -3.68 -20.74
N GLY A 288 17.82 -4.27 -20.46
CA GLY A 288 17.96 -5.37 -19.49
C GLY A 288 17.27 -6.69 -19.88
N GLU A 289 16.85 -6.86 -21.14
CA GLU A 289 16.28 -8.14 -21.59
C GLU A 289 17.39 -9.19 -21.78
N PRO A 290 17.33 -10.33 -21.04
CA PRO A 290 18.39 -11.33 -21.06
C PRO A 290 18.40 -12.20 -22.32
N PHE A 291 17.26 -12.40 -22.97
CA PHE A 291 17.09 -13.38 -24.04
C PHE A 291 16.48 -12.78 -25.30
N ALA A 292 16.91 -13.26 -26.47
CA ALA A 292 16.32 -12.88 -27.75
C ALA A 292 15.04 -13.69 -27.99
N THR A 293 13.90 -13.13 -27.60
CA THR A 293 12.59 -13.79 -27.74
C THR A 293 11.88 -13.41 -29.06
N PRO A 294 11.01 -14.29 -29.61
CA PRO A 294 10.17 -13.93 -30.75
C PRO A 294 9.26 -12.72 -30.48
N THR A 295 8.83 -12.54 -29.23
CA THR A 295 8.02 -11.39 -28.81
C THR A 295 8.80 -10.08 -28.91
N LEU A 296 10.06 -10.04 -28.47
CA LEU A 296 10.94 -8.88 -28.68
C LEU A 296 11.17 -8.61 -30.18
N GLY A 297 11.26 -9.65 -31.01
CA GLY A 297 11.29 -9.52 -32.46
C GLY A 297 10.06 -8.79 -33.01
N ARG A 298 8.85 -9.15 -32.56
CA ARG A 298 7.60 -8.46 -32.95
C ARG A 298 7.55 -7.01 -32.45
N ILE A 299 7.95 -6.77 -31.19
CA ILE A 299 7.99 -5.43 -30.59
C ILE A 299 8.99 -4.54 -31.34
N SER A 300 10.19 -5.04 -31.68
CA SER A 300 11.20 -4.27 -32.42
C SER A 300 10.78 -3.94 -33.84
N LYS A 301 10.09 -4.86 -34.52
CA LYS A 301 9.48 -4.59 -35.82
C LYS A 301 8.46 -3.45 -35.71
N LEU A 302 7.54 -3.56 -34.76
CA LEU A 302 6.50 -2.54 -34.53
C LEU A 302 7.10 -1.18 -34.18
N TRP A 303 8.14 -1.16 -33.35
CA TRP A 303 8.87 0.06 -33.01
C TRP A 303 9.52 0.69 -34.25
N SER A 304 10.20 -0.10 -35.07
CA SER A 304 10.83 0.39 -36.30
C SER A 304 9.81 0.98 -37.28
N GLU A 305 8.64 0.35 -37.42
CA GLU A 305 7.57 0.80 -38.32
C GLU A 305 6.91 2.09 -37.82
N GLN A 306 6.59 2.18 -36.52
CA GLN A 306 5.84 3.31 -35.96
C GLN A 306 6.71 4.52 -35.60
N SER A 307 8.01 4.32 -35.37
CA SER A 307 8.94 5.43 -35.05
C SER A 307 9.40 6.21 -36.28
N GLY A 308 8.94 5.85 -37.49
CA GLY A 308 9.38 6.49 -38.73
C GLY A 308 10.83 6.15 -39.10
N GLY A 309 11.33 4.97 -38.70
CA GLY A 309 12.70 4.54 -39.00
C GLY A 309 13.76 5.06 -38.03
N ASP A 310 13.45 5.16 -36.74
CA ASP A 310 14.46 5.47 -35.71
C ASP A 310 15.69 4.54 -35.87
N PRO A 311 16.91 5.08 -36.07
CA PRO A 311 18.11 4.26 -36.27
C PRO A 311 18.35 3.24 -35.14
N ARG A 312 17.95 3.55 -33.91
CA ARG A 312 18.03 2.63 -32.77
C ARG A 312 17.07 1.46 -32.94
N ALA A 313 15.85 1.72 -33.39
CA ALA A 313 14.85 0.70 -33.66
C ALA A 313 15.29 -0.23 -34.78
N VAL A 314 15.80 0.33 -35.89
CA VAL A 314 16.33 -0.44 -37.04
C VAL A 314 17.50 -1.33 -36.60
N LYS A 315 18.45 -0.79 -35.85
CA LYS A 315 19.59 -1.56 -35.32
C LYS A 315 19.14 -2.68 -34.38
N MET A 316 18.17 -2.41 -33.50
CA MET A 316 17.63 -3.41 -32.59
C MET A 316 16.90 -4.53 -33.35
N LEU A 317 16.08 -4.19 -34.34
CA LEU A 317 15.40 -5.15 -35.20
C LEU A 317 16.41 -6.05 -35.94
N GLN A 318 17.47 -5.48 -36.51
CA GLN A 318 18.54 -6.25 -37.15
C GLN A 318 19.22 -7.20 -36.16
N ARG A 319 19.62 -6.71 -34.98
CA ARG A 319 20.23 -7.52 -33.92
C ARG A 319 19.31 -8.68 -33.51
N LEU A 320 18.03 -8.42 -33.23
CA LEU A 320 17.09 -9.47 -32.80
C LEU A 320 16.79 -10.46 -33.93
N SER A 321 16.69 -10.02 -35.19
CA SER A 321 16.46 -10.92 -36.33
C SER A 321 17.57 -11.96 -36.53
N GLN A 322 18.81 -11.59 -36.15
CA GLN A 322 19.97 -12.48 -36.13
C GLN A 322 19.98 -13.32 -34.85
N GLN A 323 19.82 -12.68 -33.69
CA GLN A 323 20.02 -13.33 -32.38
C GLN A 323 18.94 -14.36 -32.05
N VAL A 324 17.69 -14.18 -32.50
CA VAL A 324 16.62 -15.18 -32.30
C VAL A 324 16.95 -16.52 -32.98
N LYS A 325 17.84 -16.52 -33.99
CA LYS A 325 18.30 -17.72 -34.72
C LYS A 325 19.67 -18.21 -34.25
N ALA A 326 20.30 -17.52 -33.30
CA ALA A 326 21.62 -17.89 -32.80
C ALA A 326 21.58 -19.18 -31.97
N ALA A 327 22.77 -19.76 -31.75
CA ALA A 327 22.90 -20.90 -30.86
C ALA A 327 22.52 -20.49 -29.43
N ARG A 328 21.87 -21.43 -28.74
CA ARG A 328 21.55 -21.32 -27.31
C ARG A 328 22.80 -21.63 -26.49
N SER A 329 22.85 -21.13 -25.24
CA SER A 329 23.97 -21.39 -24.32
C SER A 329 24.10 -22.87 -24.02
N THR A 330 22.97 -23.55 -23.79
CA THR A 330 22.88 -24.98 -23.58
C THR A 330 21.70 -25.58 -24.37
N PRO A 331 21.67 -26.90 -24.60
CA PRO A 331 20.49 -27.56 -25.15
C PRO A 331 19.23 -27.41 -24.28
N ARG A 332 19.40 -27.11 -22.98
CA ARG A 332 18.31 -26.89 -22.02
C ARG A 332 17.54 -25.61 -22.29
N ASP A 333 18.20 -24.60 -22.84
CA ASP A 333 17.63 -23.26 -22.99
C ASP A 333 16.53 -23.20 -24.07
N LEU A 334 15.53 -22.34 -23.83
CA LEU A 334 14.49 -22.03 -24.81
C LEU A 334 14.97 -21.06 -25.89
N PHE A 335 15.68 -20.02 -25.47
CA PHE A 335 16.05 -18.88 -26.30
C PHE A 335 17.55 -18.62 -26.25
N ALA A 336 18.11 -18.09 -27.33
CA ALA A 336 19.47 -17.60 -27.34
C ALA A 336 19.59 -16.36 -26.43
N PRO A 337 20.71 -16.19 -25.72
CA PRO A 337 20.91 -15.03 -24.87
C PRO A 337 21.06 -13.77 -25.75
N LEU A 338 20.47 -12.64 -25.32
CA LEU A 338 20.65 -11.35 -25.98
C LEU A 338 21.96 -10.69 -25.53
N GLU A 339 22.36 -10.94 -24.30
CA GLU A 339 23.62 -10.51 -23.68
C GLU A 339 24.61 -11.66 -23.55
N VAL A 340 25.89 -11.36 -23.29
CA VAL A 340 26.95 -12.38 -23.35
C VAL A 340 26.81 -13.43 -22.24
N LYS A 341 26.27 -13.07 -21.06
CA LYS A 341 26.02 -13.99 -19.93
C LYS A 341 24.88 -13.48 -19.04
N PRO A 342 23.62 -13.87 -19.28
CA PRO A 342 22.52 -13.55 -18.38
C PRO A 342 22.80 -14.05 -16.97
N ARG A 343 22.60 -13.20 -15.96
CA ARG A 343 22.77 -13.55 -14.54
C ARG A 343 21.50 -13.30 -13.76
N SER A 344 21.36 -14.03 -12.66
CA SER A 344 20.29 -13.80 -11.70
C SER A 344 20.81 -13.19 -10.41
N TRP A 345 20.02 -12.28 -9.84
CA TRP A 345 20.20 -11.77 -8.47
C TRP A 345 20.14 -12.89 -7.42
N VAL A 346 19.50 -14.03 -7.73
CA VAL A 346 19.45 -15.21 -6.86
C VAL A 346 20.84 -15.87 -6.79
N GLY A 347 21.58 -15.81 -7.89
CA GLY A 347 22.89 -16.44 -8.04
C GLY A 347 23.05 -17.08 -9.42
N GLY A 348 24.30 -17.12 -9.90
CA GLY A 348 24.65 -17.92 -11.06
C GLY A 348 24.20 -17.40 -12.43
N SER A 349 24.36 -18.26 -13.44
CA SER A 349 23.85 -18.05 -14.79
C SER A 349 22.33 -18.18 -14.84
N LEU A 350 21.67 -17.32 -15.60
CA LEU A 350 20.22 -17.37 -15.80
C LEU A 350 19.86 -18.09 -17.10
N GLY A 351 18.89 -19.01 -17.05
CA GLY A 351 18.35 -19.74 -18.19
C GLY A 351 16.82 -19.88 -18.18
N ILE A 352 16.23 -20.08 -19.36
CA ILE A 352 14.81 -20.46 -19.49
C ILE A 352 14.78 -21.93 -19.90
N LEU A 353 14.41 -22.81 -18.97
CA LEU A 353 14.44 -24.25 -19.15
C LEU A 353 13.31 -24.71 -20.07
N ALA A 354 13.67 -25.29 -21.21
CA ALA A 354 12.74 -25.80 -22.22
C ALA A 354 12.75 -27.33 -22.32
N PHE A 355 13.94 -27.90 -22.46
CA PHE A 355 14.14 -29.32 -22.79
C PHE A 355 15.17 -29.95 -21.83
N PRO A 356 14.79 -30.89 -20.96
CA PRO A 356 15.77 -31.61 -20.15
C PRO A 356 16.73 -32.43 -21.01
N THR A 357 17.92 -32.69 -20.47
CA THR A 357 19.01 -33.40 -21.16
C THR A 357 19.41 -34.71 -20.46
N SER A 358 18.99 -34.89 -19.20
CA SER A 358 19.21 -36.14 -18.46
C SER A 358 18.33 -37.30 -18.94
N ILE A 359 17.27 -36.99 -19.68
CA ILE A 359 16.29 -37.94 -20.23
C ILE A 359 16.43 -37.97 -21.75
N ASP A 360 16.35 -39.16 -22.34
CA ASP A 360 16.30 -39.28 -23.79
C ASP A 360 14.93 -38.83 -24.32
N LEU A 361 14.89 -37.62 -24.87
CA LEU A 361 13.70 -37.06 -25.49
C LEU A 361 13.61 -37.54 -26.94
N GLU A 362 12.71 -38.48 -27.20
CA GLU A 362 12.25 -38.73 -28.57
C GLU A 362 11.42 -37.54 -29.07
N ASP A 363 11.34 -37.37 -30.40
CA ASP A 363 10.65 -36.22 -30.98
C ASP A 363 9.15 -36.23 -30.66
N ASN A 364 8.70 -35.29 -29.82
CA ASN A 364 7.31 -35.23 -29.37
C ASN A 364 6.68 -33.85 -29.60
N ALA A 365 5.52 -33.83 -30.27
CA ALA A 365 4.82 -32.60 -30.63
C ALA A 365 4.31 -31.80 -29.41
N ALA A 366 3.77 -32.47 -28.38
CA ALA A 366 3.25 -31.80 -27.20
C ALA A 366 4.37 -31.11 -26.40
N LEU A 367 5.51 -31.78 -26.27
CA LEU A 367 6.68 -31.25 -25.59
C LEU A 367 7.27 -30.03 -26.33
N ARG A 368 7.37 -30.08 -27.67
CA ARG A 368 7.79 -28.93 -28.50
C ARG A 368 6.81 -27.76 -28.44
N ALA A 369 5.51 -28.04 -28.40
CA ALA A 369 4.47 -27.00 -28.34
C ALA A 369 4.37 -26.32 -26.97
N SER A 370 4.93 -26.91 -25.91
CA SER A 370 4.85 -26.41 -24.54
C SER A 370 6.16 -26.61 -23.77
N PRO A 371 7.26 -25.99 -24.25
CA PRO A 371 8.57 -26.14 -23.65
C PRO A 371 8.57 -25.69 -22.18
N GLY A 372 9.29 -26.43 -21.33
CA GLY A 372 9.42 -26.12 -19.90
C GLY A 372 8.17 -26.32 -19.06
N GLN A 373 7.07 -26.90 -19.60
CA GLN A 373 5.81 -27.08 -18.85
C GLN A 373 5.62 -28.49 -18.29
N PHE A 374 6.51 -29.44 -18.63
CA PHE A 374 6.37 -30.86 -18.27
C PHE A 374 7.27 -31.29 -17.11
N ASN A 375 8.07 -30.38 -16.55
CA ASN A 375 9.10 -30.72 -15.56
C ASN A 375 8.53 -31.40 -14.30
N ALA A 376 7.37 -30.95 -13.80
CA ALA A 376 6.71 -31.61 -12.68
C ALA A 376 6.22 -33.03 -13.04
N ALA A 377 5.61 -33.20 -14.22
CA ALA A 377 5.17 -34.51 -14.74
C ALA A 377 6.35 -35.48 -14.90
N ILE A 378 7.49 -34.99 -15.39
CA ILE A 378 8.74 -35.76 -15.47
C ILE A 378 9.20 -36.18 -14.08
N GLY A 379 9.23 -35.26 -13.11
CA GLY A 379 9.62 -35.56 -11.73
C GLY A 379 8.74 -36.62 -11.05
N LEU A 380 7.45 -36.63 -11.35
CA LEU A 380 6.51 -37.68 -10.91
C LEU A 380 6.83 -39.04 -11.54
N ALA A 381 7.05 -39.08 -12.85
CA ALA A 381 7.38 -40.31 -13.56
C ALA A 381 8.73 -40.89 -13.07
N LEU A 382 9.74 -40.03 -12.85
CA LEU A 382 11.02 -40.42 -12.26
C LEU A 382 10.82 -41.03 -10.86
N GLN A 383 9.96 -40.44 -10.03
CA GLN A 383 9.65 -41.01 -8.72
C GLN A 383 9.03 -42.40 -8.83
N GLY A 384 8.08 -42.61 -9.75
CA GLY A 384 7.46 -43.92 -9.96
C GLY A 384 8.37 -44.99 -10.56
N LEU A 385 9.39 -44.61 -11.31
CA LEU A 385 10.48 -45.49 -11.75
C LEU A 385 11.52 -45.77 -10.64
N GLY A 386 11.38 -45.15 -9.47
CA GLY A 386 12.33 -45.24 -8.36
C GLY A 386 13.63 -44.46 -8.59
N LEU A 387 13.62 -43.48 -9.50
CA LEU A 387 14.74 -42.57 -9.79
C LEU A 387 14.62 -41.21 -9.06
N GLY A 388 13.46 -40.93 -8.45
CA GLY A 388 13.28 -39.72 -7.63
C GLY A 388 14.09 -39.75 -6.34
N ARG A 389 14.60 -38.58 -5.92
CA ARG A 389 15.30 -38.42 -4.64
C ARG A 389 14.38 -38.67 -3.43
N PHE A 390 13.12 -38.30 -3.55
CA PHE A 390 12.15 -38.43 -2.46
C PHE A 390 11.32 -39.72 -2.63
N GLN A 391 11.33 -40.55 -1.60
CA GLN A 391 10.68 -41.88 -1.63
C GLN A 391 9.32 -41.90 -0.89
N ASP A 392 9.09 -40.96 0.03
CA ASP A 392 7.81 -40.80 0.73
C ASP A 392 6.84 -40.00 -0.15
N ASP A 393 5.55 -40.26 0.01
CA ASP A 393 4.48 -39.69 -0.83
C ASP A 393 3.19 -39.51 -0.01
N PHE A 394 2.20 -38.81 -0.56
CA PHE A 394 0.95 -38.50 0.14
C PHE A 394 -0.11 -39.60 0.04
N SER A 395 0.15 -40.70 -0.68
CA SER A 395 -0.82 -41.77 -0.83
C SER A 395 -1.09 -42.47 0.51
N PRO A 396 -2.33 -42.92 0.76
CA PRO A 396 -2.65 -43.72 1.94
C PRO A 396 -1.75 -44.97 2.02
N LYS A 397 -1.06 -45.13 3.16
CA LYS A 397 -0.16 -46.27 3.38
C LYS A 397 -0.96 -47.57 3.38
N LYS A 398 -0.84 -48.35 2.31
CA LYS A 398 -1.38 -49.73 2.23
C LYS A 398 -0.57 -50.64 3.18
N GLY A 399 -1.22 -51.60 3.82
CA GLY A 399 -0.60 -52.47 4.84
C GLY A 399 0.65 -53.23 4.36
N LEU A 400 1.51 -53.64 5.30
CA LEU A 400 2.85 -54.23 5.06
C LEU A 400 2.87 -55.37 4.02
N LEU A 401 1.78 -56.14 3.90
CA LEU A 401 1.66 -57.29 2.99
C LEU A 401 1.72 -56.94 1.49
N LYS A 402 1.40 -55.70 1.07
CA LYS A 402 1.50 -55.27 -0.34
C LYS A 402 2.89 -54.72 -0.73
N ARG A 403 3.79 -54.54 0.23
CA ARG A 403 5.11 -53.91 0.02
C ARG A 403 6.22 -54.92 -0.29
N LEU A 404 6.05 -56.17 0.13
CA LEU A 404 6.92 -57.30 -0.22
C LEU A 404 6.51 -57.85 -1.60
N GLY A 405 7.20 -57.43 -2.66
CA GLY A 405 7.06 -58.05 -3.99
C GLY A 405 6.74 -57.12 -5.17
N ARG A 406 6.74 -55.79 -4.99
CA ARG A 406 6.54 -54.88 -6.13
C ARG A 406 7.82 -54.84 -6.98
N LYS A 407 7.81 -55.50 -8.14
CA LYS A 407 8.86 -55.40 -9.16
C LYS A 407 9.09 -53.91 -9.48
N LYS A 408 10.35 -53.48 -9.62
CA LYS A 408 10.68 -52.12 -10.05
C LYS A 408 9.94 -51.85 -11.37
N ALA A 409 9.18 -50.75 -11.41
CA ALA A 409 8.47 -50.38 -12.61
C ALA A 409 9.49 -50.00 -13.70
N GLU A 410 9.37 -50.60 -14.88
CA GLU A 410 10.19 -50.27 -16.05
C GLU A 410 9.54 -49.15 -16.88
N ARG A 411 8.28 -48.81 -16.59
CA ARG A 411 7.49 -47.76 -17.23
C ARG A 411 6.60 -47.06 -16.20
N CYS A 412 6.45 -45.74 -16.30
CA CYS A 412 5.62 -44.97 -15.37
C CYS A 412 5.06 -43.71 -16.02
N TRP A 413 3.77 -43.44 -15.76
CA TRP A 413 3.14 -42.16 -16.04
C TRP A 413 3.32 -41.19 -14.88
N GLY A 414 3.65 -39.95 -15.20
CA GLY A 414 3.60 -38.80 -14.30
C GLY A 414 2.62 -37.76 -14.84
N LEU A 415 1.61 -37.39 -14.05
CA LEU A 415 0.52 -36.49 -14.44
C LEU A 415 0.56 -35.25 -13.54
N ASP A 416 0.96 -34.12 -14.11
CA ASP A 416 0.78 -32.81 -13.48
C ASP A 416 -0.63 -32.26 -13.76
N ILE A 417 -1.48 -32.28 -12.74
CA ILE A 417 -2.84 -31.75 -12.79
C ILE A 417 -2.81 -30.30 -12.27
N GLY A 418 -2.49 -29.38 -13.18
CA GLY A 418 -2.40 -27.95 -12.88
C GLY A 418 -3.70 -27.18 -13.14
N ALA A 419 -3.76 -25.94 -12.66
CA ALA A 419 -4.94 -25.08 -12.82
C ALA A 419 -5.30 -24.80 -14.29
N SER A 420 -4.33 -24.73 -15.21
CA SER A 420 -4.59 -24.48 -16.64
C SER A 420 -4.81 -25.74 -17.48
N GLY A 421 -4.66 -26.93 -16.89
CA GLY A 421 -4.75 -28.18 -17.62
C GLY A 421 -3.83 -29.28 -17.09
N ILE A 422 -3.99 -30.47 -17.67
CA ILE A 422 -3.24 -31.68 -17.34
C ILE A 422 -2.05 -31.82 -18.29
N LYS A 423 -0.86 -32.08 -17.75
CA LYS A 423 0.32 -32.50 -18.51
C LYS A 423 0.72 -33.90 -18.06
N ALA A 424 0.78 -34.84 -18.98
CA ALA A 424 1.15 -36.22 -18.70
C ALA A 424 2.43 -36.58 -19.45
N VAL A 425 3.35 -37.28 -18.77
CA VAL A 425 4.59 -37.81 -19.33
C VAL A 425 4.70 -39.28 -18.96
N CYS A 426 4.92 -40.13 -19.94
CA CYS A 426 5.28 -41.53 -19.72
C CYS A 426 6.79 -41.68 -19.93
N LEU A 427 7.49 -42.12 -18.88
CA LEU A 427 8.89 -42.51 -18.98
C LEU A 427 9.02 -44.03 -18.94
N GLU A 428 9.98 -44.54 -19.69
CA GLU A 428 10.39 -45.94 -19.65
C GLU A 428 11.90 -46.05 -19.49
N LEU A 429 12.38 -47.12 -18.85
CA LEU A 429 13.80 -47.39 -18.70
C LEU A 429 14.30 -48.11 -19.96
N ALA A 430 15.29 -47.51 -20.63
CA ALA A 430 16.02 -48.18 -21.70
C ALA A 430 16.92 -49.30 -21.14
N SER A 431 17.54 -50.09 -22.02
CA SER A 431 18.41 -51.21 -21.63
C SER A 431 19.62 -50.78 -20.80
N ASP A 432 20.09 -49.54 -20.98
CA ASP A 432 21.17 -48.90 -20.24
C ASP A 432 20.72 -48.27 -18.91
N GLN A 433 19.46 -48.50 -18.50
CA GLN A 433 18.81 -47.91 -17.33
C GLN A 433 18.57 -46.39 -17.40
N ARG A 434 18.82 -45.74 -18.54
CA ARG A 434 18.50 -44.33 -18.73
C ARG A 434 17.00 -44.16 -19.01
N PRO A 435 16.33 -43.19 -18.38
CA PRO A 435 14.93 -42.90 -18.69
C PRO A 435 14.79 -42.28 -20.08
N ARG A 436 13.82 -42.78 -20.84
CA ARG A 436 13.41 -42.30 -22.15
C ARG A 436 11.97 -41.83 -22.12
N LEU A 437 11.68 -40.76 -22.86
CA LEU A 437 10.32 -40.30 -23.10
C LEU A 437 9.59 -41.27 -24.04
N ALA A 438 8.61 -42.01 -23.53
CA ALA A 438 7.76 -42.88 -24.34
C ALA A 438 6.57 -42.09 -24.92
N GLU A 439 5.88 -41.33 -24.07
CA GLU A 439 4.66 -40.60 -24.45
C GLU A 439 4.55 -39.28 -23.69
N CYS A 440 3.87 -38.31 -24.29
CA CYS A 440 3.60 -37.01 -23.69
C CYS A 440 2.25 -36.50 -24.18
N HIS A 441 1.44 -35.96 -23.25
CA HIS A 441 0.11 -35.47 -23.52
C HIS A 441 -0.15 -34.17 -22.77
N LYS A 442 -0.89 -33.24 -23.39
CA LYS A 442 -1.36 -32.02 -22.75
C LYS A 442 -2.82 -31.77 -23.07
N PHE A 443 -3.62 -31.64 -22.02
CA PHE A 443 -4.99 -31.14 -22.07
C PHE A 443 -5.01 -29.72 -21.48
N SER A 444 -5.69 -28.77 -22.12
CA SER A 444 -5.82 -27.39 -21.63
C SER A 444 -7.28 -27.09 -21.31
N PHE A 445 -7.54 -26.45 -20.17
CA PHE A 445 -8.87 -25.92 -19.86
C PHE A 445 -9.08 -24.58 -20.58
N ASP A 446 -10.34 -24.25 -20.89
CA ASP A 446 -10.71 -22.98 -21.52
C ASP A 446 -10.33 -21.77 -20.66
N ALA A 447 -10.40 -21.92 -19.34
CA ALA A 447 -9.92 -20.98 -18.36
C ALA A 447 -9.29 -21.71 -17.16
N PRO A 448 -8.30 -21.11 -16.46
CA PRO A 448 -7.69 -21.73 -15.30
C PRO A 448 -8.71 -22.00 -14.17
N LEU A 449 -8.65 -23.21 -13.63
CA LEU A 449 -9.40 -23.64 -12.45
C LEU A 449 -8.79 -22.99 -11.20
N THR A 450 -9.55 -22.07 -10.60
CA THR A 450 -9.11 -21.22 -9.48
C THR A 450 -9.96 -21.43 -8.24
N ARG A 451 -9.56 -20.91 -7.06
CA ARG A 451 -10.34 -21.01 -5.82
C ARG A 451 -11.75 -20.40 -5.91
N SER A 452 -11.96 -19.44 -6.81
CA SER A 452 -13.29 -18.84 -7.04
C SER A 452 -14.19 -19.69 -7.93
N THR A 453 -13.66 -20.77 -8.51
CA THR A 453 -14.44 -21.72 -9.31
C THR A 453 -15.25 -22.58 -8.35
N ALA A 454 -16.54 -22.79 -8.65
CA ALA A 454 -17.36 -23.70 -7.85
C ALA A 454 -16.71 -25.10 -7.83
N GLU A 455 -16.67 -25.72 -6.65
CA GLU A 455 -15.94 -26.98 -6.44
C GLU A 455 -16.46 -28.10 -7.35
N SER A 456 -17.77 -28.20 -7.54
CA SER A 456 -18.38 -29.17 -8.46
C SER A 456 -17.91 -29.01 -9.90
N THR A 457 -17.79 -27.77 -10.38
CA THR A 457 -17.30 -27.45 -11.73
C THR A 457 -15.81 -27.77 -11.89
N LEU A 458 -15.01 -27.52 -10.84
CA LEU A 458 -13.59 -27.86 -10.82
C LEU A 458 -13.41 -29.38 -10.96
N ASP A 459 -14.13 -30.13 -10.15
CA ASP A 459 -14.04 -31.59 -10.16
C ASP A 459 -14.51 -32.19 -11.47
N GLU A 460 -15.62 -31.70 -12.04
CA GLU A 460 -16.14 -32.13 -13.35
C GLU A 460 -15.16 -31.85 -14.49
N SER A 461 -14.51 -30.68 -14.48
CA SER A 461 -13.49 -30.32 -15.48
C SER A 461 -12.30 -31.26 -15.41
N ILE A 462 -11.83 -31.57 -14.20
CA ILE A 462 -10.73 -32.53 -13.98
C ILE A 462 -11.12 -33.92 -14.46
N ARG A 463 -12.31 -34.43 -14.11
CA ARG A 463 -12.79 -35.76 -14.55
C ARG A 463 -12.86 -35.84 -16.07
N THR A 464 -13.37 -34.80 -16.73
CA THR A 464 -13.48 -34.74 -18.21
C THR A 464 -12.10 -34.79 -18.87
N ALA A 465 -11.14 -34.03 -18.34
CA ALA A 465 -9.78 -34.03 -18.85
C ALA A 465 -9.07 -35.39 -18.65
N ILE A 466 -9.31 -36.05 -17.51
CA ILE A 466 -8.78 -37.38 -17.24
C ILE A 466 -9.41 -38.43 -18.16
N ALA A 467 -10.73 -38.42 -18.34
CA ALA A 467 -11.40 -39.34 -19.27
C ALA A 467 -10.83 -39.20 -20.68
N THR A 468 -10.65 -37.95 -21.16
CA THR A 468 -10.02 -37.67 -22.46
C THR A 468 -8.60 -38.23 -22.57
N PHE A 469 -7.81 -38.12 -21.50
CA PHE A 469 -6.47 -38.71 -21.44
C PHE A 469 -6.52 -40.25 -21.48
N MET A 470 -7.40 -40.87 -20.71
CA MET A 470 -7.53 -42.33 -20.65
C MET A 470 -8.06 -42.93 -21.95
N ASP A 471 -8.90 -42.22 -22.69
CA ASP A 471 -9.38 -42.65 -24.02
C ASP A 471 -8.25 -42.71 -25.06
N GLN A 472 -7.14 -42.01 -24.83
CA GLN A 472 -6.03 -41.87 -25.77
C GLN A 472 -4.78 -42.68 -25.38
N HIS A 473 -4.70 -43.16 -24.14
CA HIS A 473 -3.47 -43.73 -23.57
C HIS A 473 -3.73 -44.96 -22.71
N ASP A 474 -2.88 -45.98 -22.79
CA ASP A 474 -2.93 -47.13 -21.89
C ASP A 474 -2.39 -46.75 -20.50
N VAL A 475 -3.32 -46.68 -19.53
CA VAL A 475 -3.05 -46.33 -18.13
C VAL A 475 -3.29 -47.49 -17.18
N GLU A 476 -3.90 -48.60 -17.61
CA GLU A 476 -4.25 -49.72 -16.73
C GLU A 476 -3.03 -50.58 -16.41
N SER A 477 -2.16 -50.76 -17.40
CA SER A 477 -0.96 -51.62 -17.30
C SER A 477 0.24 -50.91 -16.67
N THR A 478 0.18 -49.57 -16.53
CA THR A 478 1.32 -48.72 -16.19
C THR A 478 1.04 -47.90 -14.93
N PRO A 479 1.93 -47.91 -13.91
CA PRO A 479 1.76 -47.09 -12.72
C PRO A 479 1.60 -45.60 -13.04
N VAL A 480 0.61 -44.96 -12.41
CA VAL A 480 0.31 -43.53 -12.58
C VAL A 480 0.63 -42.76 -11.30
N TRP A 481 1.55 -41.81 -11.40
CA TRP A 481 1.87 -40.84 -10.36
C TRP A 481 1.24 -39.48 -10.69
N VAL A 482 0.57 -38.87 -9.72
CA VAL A 482 -0.17 -37.60 -9.91
C VAL A 482 0.37 -36.50 -9.00
N SER A 483 0.33 -35.25 -9.49
CA SER A 483 0.69 -34.09 -8.68
C SER A 483 -0.39 -33.75 -7.64
N PHE A 484 0.03 -33.23 -6.50
CA PHE A 484 -0.83 -32.65 -5.48
C PHE A 484 -0.57 -31.14 -5.35
N PRO A 485 -1.60 -30.27 -5.31
CA PRO A 485 -1.42 -28.83 -5.37
C PRO A 485 -0.62 -28.25 -4.21
N ALA A 486 0.37 -27.41 -4.52
CA ALA A 486 1.27 -26.80 -3.53
C ALA A 486 0.55 -25.92 -2.48
N ARG A 487 -0.59 -25.32 -2.84
CA ARG A 487 -1.40 -24.45 -1.96
C ARG A 487 -2.00 -25.16 -0.75
N GLU A 488 -2.09 -26.49 -0.79
CA GLU A 488 -2.67 -27.30 0.28
C GLU A 488 -1.61 -27.74 1.31
N LEU A 489 -0.36 -27.31 1.14
CA LEU A 489 0.79 -27.80 1.90
C LEU A 489 1.19 -26.84 3.02
N VAL A 490 1.59 -27.42 4.15
CA VAL A 490 2.39 -26.77 5.18
C VAL A 490 3.74 -27.47 5.24
N SER A 491 4.80 -26.77 4.87
CA SER A 491 6.15 -27.34 4.80
C SER A 491 7.10 -26.72 5.81
N ARG A 492 7.94 -27.56 6.42
CA ARG A 492 8.92 -27.18 7.43
C ARG A 492 10.23 -27.87 7.14
N PHE A 493 11.30 -27.10 7.18
CA PHE A 493 12.66 -27.56 6.96
C PHE A 493 13.45 -27.41 8.26
N VAL A 494 14.32 -28.38 8.53
CA VAL A 494 15.11 -28.47 9.76
C VAL A 494 16.51 -28.99 9.46
N LYS A 495 17.48 -28.58 10.26
CA LYS A 495 18.86 -29.07 10.21
C LYS A 495 19.08 -29.95 11.44
N LEU A 496 19.26 -31.25 11.21
CA LEU A 496 19.47 -32.26 12.26
C LEU A 496 20.98 -32.52 12.46
N PRO A 497 21.41 -33.04 13.61
CA PRO A 497 22.83 -33.39 13.80
C PRO A 497 23.26 -34.56 12.88
N PRO A 498 24.56 -34.66 12.55
CA PRO A 498 25.13 -35.70 11.67
C PRO A 498 25.28 -37.04 12.41
N ILE A 499 24.16 -37.62 12.84
CA ILE A 499 24.12 -38.90 13.57
C ILE A 499 23.42 -39.99 12.74
N ALA A 500 23.62 -41.24 13.14
CA ALA A 500 23.08 -42.41 12.46
C ALA A 500 21.53 -42.39 12.34
N ASP A 501 21.02 -42.98 11.26
CA ASP A 501 19.61 -42.96 10.87
C ASP A 501 18.61 -43.33 11.97
N LYS A 502 18.97 -44.31 12.82
CA LYS A 502 18.08 -44.77 13.89
C LYS A 502 17.85 -43.68 14.94
N GLN A 503 18.88 -42.91 15.27
CA GLN A 503 18.81 -41.84 16.27
C GLN A 503 18.19 -40.58 15.70
N VAL A 504 18.58 -40.20 14.47
CA VAL A 504 18.09 -38.97 13.82
C VAL A 504 16.58 -39.02 13.58
N LYS A 505 16.01 -40.19 13.28
CA LYS A 505 14.57 -40.36 13.02
C LYS A 505 13.71 -39.95 14.21
N GLY A 506 14.08 -40.38 15.41
CA GLY A 506 13.35 -40.02 16.64
C GLY A 506 13.46 -38.52 16.98
N MET A 507 14.58 -37.88 16.62
CA MET A 507 14.70 -36.42 16.75
C MET A 507 13.84 -35.69 15.72
N PHE A 508 13.84 -36.17 14.47
CA PHE A 508 13.04 -35.61 13.40
C PHE A 508 11.55 -35.68 13.72
N GLU A 509 11.05 -36.80 14.24
CA GLU A 509 9.64 -36.94 14.64
C GLU A 509 9.22 -35.88 15.66
N LYS A 510 10.05 -35.59 16.66
CA LYS A 510 9.79 -34.52 17.64
C LYS A 510 9.81 -33.12 17.04
N GLU A 511 10.72 -32.85 16.09
CA GLU A 511 10.74 -31.59 15.34
C GLU A 511 9.51 -31.42 14.44
N VAL A 512 9.00 -32.52 13.87
CA VAL A 512 7.78 -32.51 13.08
C VAL A 512 6.56 -32.19 13.95
N GLU A 513 6.43 -32.84 15.11
CA GLU A 513 5.34 -32.60 16.07
C GLU A 513 5.30 -31.15 16.56
N SER A 514 6.46 -30.51 16.78
CA SER A 514 6.52 -29.13 17.28
C SER A 514 6.24 -28.06 16.21
N ARG A 515 6.45 -28.38 14.92
CA ARG A 515 6.40 -27.38 13.83
C ARG A 515 5.17 -27.49 12.93
N ILE A 516 4.47 -28.62 12.92
CA ILE A 516 3.23 -28.80 12.16
C ILE A 516 2.04 -28.40 13.04
N PRO A 517 1.26 -27.37 12.65
CA PRO A 517 0.17 -26.83 13.46
C PRO A 517 -1.12 -27.67 13.36
N LEU A 518 -1.00 -29.00 13.26
CA LEU A 518 -2.10 -29.95 13.14
C LEU A 518 -1.70 -31.29 13.79
N PRO A 519 -2.65 -32.04 14.37
CA PRO A 519 -2.40 -33.39 14.86
C PRO A 519 -1.87 -34.30 13.74
N LEU A 520 -0.81 -35.07 14.01
CA LEU A 520 -0.14 -35.91 13.00
C LEU A 520 -1.04 -37.01 12.41
N ASP A 521 -2.09 -37.40 13.13
CA ASP A 521 -3.11 -38.35 12.70
C ASP A 521 -4.17 -37.73 11.78
N GLU A 522 -4.29 -36.41 11.72
CA GLU A 522 -5.18 -35.68 10.79
C GLU A 522 -4.47 -35.25 9.49
N VAL A 523 -3.16 -35.45 9.39
CA VAL A 523 -2.35 -35.05 8.23
C VAL A 523 -1.73 -36.23 7.50
N ALA A 524 -1.67 -36.13 6.18
CA ALA A 524 -0.77 -36.90 5.35
C ALA A 524 0.54 -36.12 5.23
N CYS A 525 1.69 -36.77 5.34
CA CYS A 525 2.97 -36.08 5.24
C CYS A 525 3.99 -36.83 4.40
N VAL A 526 4.75 -36.07 3.63
CA VAL A 526 6.00 -36.49 2.99
C VAL A 526 7.16 -36.05 3.86
N ARG A 527 8.04 -37.01 4.16
CA ARG A 527 9.22 -36.81 5.00
C ARG A 527 10.49 -37.13 4.24
N TRP A 528 11.51 -36.31 4.43
CA TRP A 528 12.83 -36.59 3.91
C TRP A 528 13.91 -36.14 4.89
N ILE A 529 14.94 -36.96 5.03
CA ILE A 529 16.15 -36.68 5.79
C ILE A 529 17.31 -36.96 4.84
N ALA A 530 18.22 -36.00 4.70
CA ALA A 530 19.43 -36.17 3.91
C ALA A 530 20.21 -37.42 4.38
N PRO A 531 20.94 -38.10 3.49
CA PRO A 531 21.88 -39.15 3.88
C PRO A 531 22.84 -38.68 4.98
N LEU A 532 23.41 -39.62 5.73
CA LEU A 532 24.47 -39.28 6.68
C LEU A 532 25.63 -38.61 5.91
N PRO A 533 26.04 -37.38 6.26
CA PRO A 533 27.11 -36.70 5.57
C PRO A 533 28.42 -37.47 5.71
N GLU A 534 29.26 -37.40 4.69
CA GLU A 534 30.68 -37.76 4.77
C GLU A 534 31.40 -36.79 5.71
N ASP A 535 32.60 -37.14 6.19
CA ASP A 535 33.35 -36.37 7.21
C ASP A 535 33.45 -34.86 6.88
N GLU A 536 33.56 -34.53 5.59
CA GLU A 536 33.70 -33.17 5.04
C GLU A 536 32.41 -32.33 5.12
N LEU A 537 31.24 -32.95 5.22
CA LEU A 537 29.94 -32.26 5.26
C LEU A 537 29.27 -32.27 6.64
N THR A 538 29.97 -32.77 7.67
CA THR A 538 29.44 -32.88 9.03
C THR A 538 28.99 -31.53 9.63
N ALA A 539 29.62 -30.41 9.26
CA ALA A 539 29.23 -29.06 9.68
C ALA A 539 27.86 -28.61 9.11
N ILE A 540 27.47 -29.17 7.95
CA ILE A 540 26.15 -28.94 7.34
C ILE A 540 25.07 -29.73 8.09
N GLY A 541 25.44 -30.76 8.85
CA GLY A 541 24.51 -31.64 9.55
C GLY A 541 23.69 -32.46 8.55
N ARG A 542 22.45 -32.74 8.91
CA ARG A 542 21.48 -33.48 8.09
C ARG A 542 20.26 -32.61 7.80
N PRO A 543 20.25 -31.88 6.68
CA PRO A 543 19.04 -31.22 6.20
C PRO A 543 17.89 -32.21 6.11
N ALA A 544 16.70 -31.78 6.54
CA ALA A 544 15.49 -32.58 6.51
C ALA A 544 14.28 -31.69 6.31
N PHE A 545 13.20 -32.24 5.77
CA PHE A 545 11.93 -31.53 5.70
C PHE A 545 10.73 -32.45 5.90
N VAL A 546 9.65 -31.85 6.36
CA VAL A 546 8.31 -32.41 6.33
C VAL A 546 7.39 -31.50 5.54
N SER A 547 6.59 -32.08 4.65
CA SER A 547 5.48 -31.39 3.99
C SER A 547 4.19 -32.11 4.36
N ALA A 548 3.25 -31.38 4.94
CA ALA A 548 2.00 -31.92 5.47
C ALA A 548 0.79 -31.32 4.75
N ALA A 549 -0.24 -32.14 4.54
CA ALA A 549 -1.54 -31.75 4.02
C ALA A 549 -2.64 -32.40 4.88
N LYS A 550 -3.79 -31.73 5.03
CA LYS A 550 -4.94 -32.33 5.72
C LYS A 550 -5.40 -33.59 4.97
N LYS A 551 -5.60 -34.71 5.68
CA LYS A 551 -6.06 -35.97 5.08
C LYS A 551 -7.34 -35.79 4.28
N GLN A 552 -8.29 -35.02 4.82
CA GLN A 552 -9.54 -34.69 4.12
C GLN A 552 -9.34 -34.16 2.70
N PHE A 553 -8.34 -33.29 2.48
CA PHE A 553 -8.07 -32.74 1.15
C PHE A 553 -7.39 -33.76 0.23
N VAL A 554 -6.50 -34.59 0.78
CA VAL A 554 -5.87 -35.69 0.04
C VAL A 554 -6.90 -36.74 -0.37
N ASP A 555 -7.75 -37.18 0.56
CA ASP A 555 -8.76 -38.21 0.34
C ASP A 555 -9.79 -37.74 -0.70
N ARG A 556 -10.31 -36.51 -0.55
CA ARG A 556 -11.24 -35.92 -1.54
C ARG A 556 -10.61 -35.83 -2.93
N TYR A 557 -9.34 -35.42 -3.01
CA TYR A 557 -8.63 -35.32 -4.28
C TYR A 557 -8.50 -36.69 -4.95
N LEU A 558 -8.06 -37.71 -4.20
CA LEU A 558 -7.96 -39.09 -4.70
C LEU A 558 -9.32 -39.69 -5.08
N GLU A 559 -10.37 -39.41 -4.31
CA GLU A 559 -11.74 -39.85 -4.61
C GLU A 559 -12.21 -39.27 -5.95
N ASN A 560 -12.00 -37.97 -6.20
CA ASN A 560 -12.36 -37.37 -7.48
C ASN A 560 -11.61 -38.02 -8.67
N LEU A 561 -10.31 -38.30 -8.52
CA LEU A 561 -9.53 -39.02 -9.54
C LEU A 561 -10.02 -40.46 -9.73
N SER A 562 -10.41 -41.13 -8.65
CA SER A 562 -10.99 -42.48 -8.69
C SER A 562 -12.35 -42.51 -9.39
N LEU A 563 -13.19 -41.48 -9.19
CA LEU A 563 -14.47 -41.32 -9.91
C LEU A 563 -14.26 -41.08 -11.41
N ALA A 564 -13.11 -40.54 -11.81
CA ALA A 564 -12.69 -40.44 -13.21
C ALA A 564 -12.17 -41.76 -13.79
N GLY A 565 -11.99 -42.81 -12.96
CA GLY A 565 -11.42 -44.09 -13.36
C GLY A 565 -9.89 -44.16 -13.31
N LEU A 566 -9.17 -43.12 -12.86
CA LEU A 566 -7.71 -43.08 -12.91
C LEU A 566 -7.07 -44.00 -11.85
N PRO A 567 -6.25 -45.01 -12.23
CA PRO A 567 -5.62 -45.93 -11.28
C PRO A 567 -4.38 -45.32 -10.62
N VAL A 568 -4.60 -44.40 -9.68
CA VAL A 568 -3.51 -43.69 -8.98
C VAL A 568 -2.63 -44.65 -8.18
N SER A 569 -1.35 -44.71 -8.56
CA SER A 569 -0.31 -45.51 -7.93
C SER A 569 0.55 -44.75 -6.93
N GLY A 570 0.64 -43.43 -7.06
CA GLY A 570 1.37 -42.52 -6.17
C GLY A 570 0.87 -41.08 -6.29
N LEU A 571 0.96 -40.32 -5.20
CA LEU A 571 0.52 -38.93 -5.11
C LEU A 571 1.66 -38.08 -4.51
N GLN A 572 2.17 -37.10 -5.23
CA GLN A 572 3.28 -36.27 -4.76
C GLN A 572 2.99 -34.78 -4.97
N ALA A 573 3.40 -33.95 -4.03
CA ALA A 573 3.30 -32.50 -4.17
C ALA A 573 4.08 -31.96 -5.37
N THR A 574 3.51 -31.02 -6.14
CA THR A 574 4.18 -30.35 -7.26
C THR A 574 5.60 -29.85 -6.95
N PRO A 575 5.88 -29.12 -5.85
CA PRO A 575 7.25 -28.68 -5.54
C PRO A 575 8.20 -29.85 -5.32
N ILE A 576 7.75 -30.96 -4.72
CA ILE A 576 8.57 -32.14 -4.46
C ILE A 576 8.85 -32.89 -5.77
N ALA A 577 7.86 -32.98 -6.66
CA ALA A 577 8.06 -33.49 -8.01
C ALA A 577 9.07 -32.63 -8.79
N LEU A 578 8.99 -31.31 -8.72
CA LEU A 578 9.98 -30.40 -9.33
C LEU A 578 11.38 -30.59 -8.73
N MET A 579 11.51 -30.82 -7.42
CA MET A 579 12.79 -31.15 -6.81
C MET A 579 13.32 -32.51 -7.26
N ASN A 580 12.47 -33.54 -7.43
CA ASN A 580 12.87 -34.82 -8.03
C ASN A 580 13.42 -34.63 -9.44
N PHE A 581 12.73 -33.82 -10.25
CA PHE A 581 13.17 -33.45 -11.58
C PHE A 581 14.51 -32.72 -11.56
N ALA A 582 14.65 -31.65 -10.77
CA ALA A 582 15.86 -30.84 -10.73
C ALA A 582 17.07 -31.63 -10.19
N ALA A 583 16.88 -32.43 -9.15
CA ALA A 583 17.93 -33.29 -8.60
C ALA A 583 18.45 -34.31 -9.62
N PHE A 584 17.60 -34.76 -10.55
CA PHE A 584 17.97 -35.70 -11.60
C PHE A 584 18.57 -34.97 -12.82
N GLU A 585 17.95 -33.87 -13.27
CA GLU A 585 18.35 -33.13 -14.47
C GLU A 585 19.70 -32.43 -14.36
N PHE A 586 20.05 -32.01 -13.14
CA PHE A 586 21.26 -31.25 -12.86
C PHE A 586 22.25 -32.04 -11.99
N ALA A 587 22.11 -33.36 -11.89
CA ALA A 587 22.93 -34.18 -10.99
C ALA A 587 24.44 -33.93 -11.14
N ASP A 588 24.91 -33.78 -12.38
CA ASP A 588 26.29 -33.46 -12.76
C ASP A 588 26.79 -32.11 -12.22
N GLN A 589 25.87 -31.16 -12.00
CA GLN A 589 26.17 -29.81 -11.53
C GLN A 589 26.04 -29.66 -10.01
N LEU A 590 25.50 -30.67 -9.33
CA LEU A 590 25.33 -30.68 -7.87
C LEU A 590 26.48 -31.41 -7.16
N GLU A 591 27.40 -32.03 -7.90
CA GLU A 591 28.59 -32.70 -7.37
C GLU A 591 29.58 -31.68 -6.79
N LEU A 592 30.18 -32.02 -5.65
CA LEU A 592 31.16 -31.15 -4.98
C LEU A 592 32.47 -31.09 -5.78
N ASN A 593 33.01 -29.88 -5.94
CA ASN A 593 34.31 -29.68 -6.57
C ASN A 593 35.43 -30.22 -5.66
N GLN A 594 36.21 -31.18 -6.15
CA GLN A 594 37.23 -31.90 -5.36
C GLN A 594 38.42 -31.03 -4.89
N THR A 595 38.50 -29.77 -5.31
CA THR A 595 39.67 -28.88 -5.20
C THR A 595 39.59 -27.77 -4.15
N GLU A 596 38.44 -27.58 -3.47
CA GLU A 596 38.30 -26.55 -2.43
C GLU A 596 38.80 -27.05 -1.07
N ASP A 597 39.36 -26.15 -0.23
CA ASP A 597 39.69 -26.46 1.16
C ASP A 597 38.40 -26.86 1.91
N ARG A 598 38.29 -28.14 2.21
CA ARG A 598 37.05 -28.88 2.55
C ARG A 598 36.34 -28.41 3.83
N ALA A 599 36.94 -27.52 4.62
CA ALA A 599 36.36 -27.04 5.88
C ALA A 599 35.28 -25.95 5.69
N ASP A 600 35.33 -25.18 4.60
CA ASP A 600 34.40 -24.07 4.30
C ASP A 600 33.64 -24.28 2.97
N ALA A 601 33.63 -25.51 2.43
CA ALA A 601 33.06 -25.81 1.13
C ALA A 601 31.55 -25.58 1.09
N LYS A 602 31.10 -24.71 0.19
CA LYS A 602 29.67 -24.50 -0.09
C LYS A 602 29.14 -25.60 -1.01
N LEU A 603 27.84 -25.86 -0.92
CA LEU A 603 27.15 -26.83 -1.75
C LEU A 603 26.83 -26.24 -3.13
N PRO A 604 27.34 -26.81 -4.24
CA PRO A 604 26.88 -26.47 -5.58
C PRO A 604 25.36 -26.64 -5.68
N THR A 605 24.70 -25.59 -6.14
CA THR A 605 23.26 -25.45 -6.01
C THR A 605 22.64 -24.90 -7.28
N VAL A 606 21.48 -25.46 -7.63
CA VAL A 606 20.61 -24.96 -8.69
C VAL A 606 19.34 -24.38 -8.09
N ALA A 607 18.98 -23.18 -8.52
CA ALA A 607 17.67 -22.59 -8.27
C ALA A 607 16.75 -22.78 -9.48
N LEU A 608 15.50 -23.19 -9.27
CA LEU A 608 14.50 -23.33 -10.33
C LEU A 608 13.19 -22.65 -9.91
N PHE A 609 12.68 -21.78 -10.78
CA PHE A 609 11.43 -21.04 -10.61
C PHE A 609 10.40 -21.50 -11.64
N ASP A 610 9.37 -22.23 -11.19
CA ASP A 610 8.23 -22.62 -12.01
C ASP A 610 7.08 -21.64 -11.82
N CYS A 611 6.76 -20.87 -12.86
CA CYS A 611 5.60 -19.97 -12.85
C CYS A 611 4.44 -20.63 -13.60
N GLY A 612 3.51 -21.19 -12.83
CA GLY A 612 2.26 -21.78 -13.33
C GLY A 612 1.17 -20.74 -13.57
N ALA A 613 -0.08 -21.20 -13.70
CA ALA A 613 -1.23 -20.31 -13.90
C ALA A 613 -1.65 -19.61 -12.59
N GLU A 614 -1.72 -20.33 -11.48
CA GLU A 614 -2.13 -19.80 -10.17
C GLU A 614 -0.98 -19.69 -9.16
N MET A 615 0.04 -20.55 -9.32
CA MET A 615 1.14 -20.67 -8.37
C MET A 615 2.47 -20.38 -9.06
N THR A 616 3.37 -19.73 -8.33
CA THR A 616 4.80 -19.75 -8.64
C THR A 616 5.49 -20.57 -7.57
N ILE A 617 6.37 -21.48 -7.97
CA ILE A 617 7.15 -22.32 -7.08
C ILE A 617 8.62 -21.99 -7.30
N ALA A 618 9.31 -21.63 -6.24
CA ALA A 618 10.76 -21.48 -6.24
C ALA A 618 11.37 -22.66 -5.48
N ILE A 619 12.33 -23.35 -6.08
CA ILE A 619 13.09 -24.42 -5.44
C ILE A 619 14.58 -24.12 -5.48
N ILE A 620 15.29 -24.59 -4.47
CA ILE A 620 16.74 -24.59 -4.37
C ILE A 620 17.15 -26.03 -4.11
N VAL A 621 18.07 -26.57 -4.91
CA VAL A 621 18.47 -27.99 -4.83
C VAL A 621 19.98 -28.10 -4.91
N SER A 622 20.58 -28.74 -3.91
CA SER A 622 21.97 -29.21 -3.93
C SER A 622 22.04 -30.73 -3.87
N SER A 623 23.22 -31.34 -3.75
CA SER A 623 23.36 -32.81 -3.62
C SER A 623 22.69 -33.36 -2.35
N VAL A 624 22.79 -32.63 -1.23
CA VAL A 624 22.37 -33.10 0.11
C VAL A 624 21.38 -32.18 0.82
N SER A 625 21.00 -31.05 0.21
CA SER A 625 20.03 -30.11 0.78
C SER A 625 19.04 -29.64 -0.28
N CYS A 626 17.86 -29.21 0.15
CA CYS A 626 16.85 -28.64 -0.73
C CYS A 626 15.91 -27.72 0.04
N TRP A 627 15.32 -26.79 -0.70
CA TRP A 627 14.31 -25.87 -0.20
C TRP A 627 13.25 -25.59 -1.24
N PHE A 628 12.04 -25.23 -0.81
CA PHE A 628 11.05 -24.67 -1.71
C PHE A 628 10.13 -23.68 -1.05
N TRP A 629 9.55 -22.82 -1.89
CA TRP A 629 8.46 -21.91 -1.57
C TRP A 629 7.40 -21.99 -2.64
N ALA A 630 6.14 -21.87 -2.24
CA ALA A 630 5.01 -21.78 -3.13
C ALA A 630 4.26 -20.47 -2.87
N PHE A 631 3.98 -19.73 -3.93
CA PHE A 631 3.37 -18.42 -3.92
C PHE A 631 2.07 -18.47 -4.71
N GLU A 632 0.97 -17.96 -4.14
CA GLU A 632 -0.31 -17.81 -4.84
C GLU A 632 -0.28 -16.60 -5.77
N SER A 633 0.61 -16.64 -6.76
CA SER A 633 0.80 -15.64 -7.79
C SER A 633 1.29 -16.37 -9.03
N GLY A 634 0.56 -16.26 -10.15
CA GLY A 634 0.87 -16.96 -11.38
C GLY A 634 0.34 -16.24 -12.61
N GLY A 635 0.57 -16.82 -13.79
CA GLY A 635 0.31 -16.20 -15.07
C GLY A 635 -1.16 -15.80 -15.33
N ASN A 636 -2.13 -16.41 -14.64
CA ASN A 636 -3.55 -16.10 -14.80
C ASN A 636 -3.90 -14.69 -14.28
N GLU A 637 -3.18 -14.20 -13.27
CA GLU A 637 -3.38 -12.86 -12.77
C GLU A 637 -3.09 -11.80 -13.83
N PHE A 638 -1.99 -11.98 -14.57
CA PHE A 638 -1.64 -11.12 -15.71
C PHE A 638 -2.70 -11.20 -16.80
N THR A 639 -3.19 -12.40 -17.11
CA THR A 639 -4.24 -12.61 -18.11
C THR A 639 -5.54 -11.89 -17.75
N ARG A 640 -5.94 -11.90 -16.46
CA ARG A 640 -7.12 -11.16 -15.98
C ARG A 640 -6.95 -9.65 -16.09
N LEU A 641 -5.75 -9.13 -15.87
CA LEU A 641 -5.46 -7.69 -16.05
C LEU A 641 -5.65 -7.28 -17.50
N ILE A 642 -5.08 -8.05 -18.44
CA ILE A 642 -5.28 -7.82 -19.87
C ILE A 642 -6.76 -7.92 -20.25
N SER A 643 -7.46 -8.99 -19.88
CA SER A 643 -8.88 -9.17 -20.20
C SER A 643 -9.75 -7.99 -19.72
N ARG A 644 -9.45 -7.41 -18.56
CA ARG A 644 -10.17 -6.24 -18.05
C ARG A 644 -9.89 -4.97 -18.85
N THR A 645 -8.63 -4.71 -19.22
CA THR A 645 -8.24 -3.50 -19.95
C THR A 645 -8.63 -3.55 -21.42
N THR A 646 -8.61 -4.74 -22.04
CA THR A 646 -8.95 -4.96 -23.45
C THR A 646 -10.41 -5.33 -23.68
N LYS A 647 -11.14 -5.71 -22.61
CA LYS A 647 -12.52 -6.23 -22.68
C LYS A 647 -12.67 -7.46 -23.59
N THR A 648 -11.66 -8.33 -23.61
CA THR A 648 -11.65 -9.58 -24.40
C THR A 648 -11.89 -10.82 -23.52
N THR A 649 -12.14 -11.97 -24.15
CA THR A 649 -12.22 -13.26 -23.46
C THR A 649 -10.88 -13.63 -22.78
N HIS A 650 -10.92 -14.59 -21.86
CA HIS A 650 -9.71 -15.08 -21.18
C HIS A 650 -8.67 -15.66 -22.16
N SER A 651 -9.11 -16.49 -23.10
CA SER A 651 -8.25 -17.10 -24.13
C SER A 651 -7.58 -16.05 -25.04
N GLU A 652 -8.32 -15.05 -25.48
CA GLU A 652 -7.78 -13.93 -26.27
C GLU A 652 -6.77 -13.12 -25.43
N ALA A 653 -7.09 -12.85 -24.16
CA ALA A 653 -6.19 -12.14 -23.26
C ALA A 653 -4.90 -12.93 -22.97
N GLU A 654 -4.94 -14.27 -22.89
CA GLU A 654 -3.75 -15.11 -22.73
C GLU A 654 -2.82 -14.97 -23.96
N THR A 655 -3.40 -14.90 -25.15
CA THR A 655 -2.67 -14.68 -26.40
C THR A 655 -2.03 -13.28 -26.42
N LEU A 656 -2.78 -12.25 -26.04
CA LEU A 656 -2.29 -10.87 -25.95
C LEU A 656 -1.21 -10.69 -24.89
N LYS A 657 -1.34 -11.35 -23.73
CA LYS A 657 -0.30 -11.35 -22.68
C LYS A 657 1.05 -11.87 -23.19
N ARG A 658 1.04 -12.91 -24.02
CA ARG A 658 2.26 -13.49 -24.63
C ARG A 658 2.78 -12.67 -25.81
N ASN A 659 1.94 -11.82 -26.38
CA ASN A 659 2.23 -10.99 -27.54
C ASN A 659 1.68 -9.56 -27.37
N PRO A 660 2.27 -8.76 -26.46
CA PRO A 660 1.79 -7.39 -26.22
C PRO A 660 1.96 -6.48 -27.44
N ALA A 661 2.77 -6.85 -28.44
CA ALA A 661 2.85 -6.12 -29.72
C ALA A 661 1.52 -6.11 -30.50
N SER A 662 0.58 -7.02 -30.18
CA SER A 662 -0.76 -7.04 -30.78
C SER A 662 -1.80 -6.26 -30.00
N LEU A 663 -1.43 -5.63 -28.88
CA LEU A 663 -2.31 -4.70 -28.17
C LEU A 663 -2.47 -3.41 -28.98
N GLU A 664 -3.66 -2.81 -28.85
CA GLU A 664 -3.97 -1.54 -29.50
C GLU A 664 -3.22 -0.39 -28.83
N HIS A 665 -3.20 -0.41 -27.49
CA HIS A 665 -2.58 0.59 -26.62
C HIS A 665 -1.69 -0.10 -25.58
N PRO A 666 -0.59 -0.77 -25.99
CA PRO A 666 0.25 -1.54 -25.07
C PRO A 666 0.78 -0.71 -23.89
N GLU A 667 1.02 0.59 -24.09
CA GLU A 667 1.50 1.53 -23.08
C GLU A 667 0.55 1.71 -21.89
N THR A 668 -0.76 1.49 -22.07
CA THR A 668 -1.75 1.54 -20.98
C THR A 668 -2.33 0.16 -20.66
N GLN A 669 -2.49 -0.70 -21.66
CA GLN A 669 -3.12 -2.01 -21.50
C GLN A 669 -2.19 -3.03 -20.82
N PHE A 670 -0.86 -2.89 -20.97
CA PHE A 670 0.13 -3.81 -20.39
C PHE A 670 0.75 -3.29 -19.08
N GLU A 671 0.64 -2.00 -18.77
CA GLU A 671 1.21 -1.35 -17.57
C GLU A 671 0.86 -2.09 -16.28
N GLY A 672 -0.42 -2.47 -16.11
CA GLY A 672 -0.87 -3.22 -14.94
C GLY A 672 -0.18 -4.59 -14.78
N VAL A 673 0.16 -5.25 -15.89
CA VAL A 673 0.91 -6.52 -15.86
C VAL A 673 2.33 -6.27 -15.38
N GLU A 674 2.99 -5.22 -15.89
CA GLU A 674 4.36 -4.85 -15.47
C GLU A 674 4.41 -4.54 -13.97
N HIS A 675 3.50 -3.71 -13.47
CA HIS A 675 3.40 -3.39 -12.04
C HIS A 675 3.21 -4.65 -11.19
N ARG A 676 2.35 -5.58 -11.64
CA ARG A 676 2.09 -6.81 -10.87
C ARG A 676 3.29 -7.75 -10.86
N ILE A 677 4.07 -7.80 -11.93
CA ILE A 677 5.33 -8.56 -11.96
C ILE A 677 6.34 -7.94 -10.98
N ASP A 678 6.44 -6.61 -10.91
CA ASP A 678 7.35 -5.92 -9.98
C ASP A 678 6.93 -6.14 -8.51
N GLU A 679 5.64 -6.14 -8.19
CA GLU A 679 5.13 -6.53 -6.87
C GLU A 679 5.46 -7.98 -6.51
N MET A 680 5.39 -8.88 -7.49
CA MET A 680 5.75 -10.29 -7.31
C MET A 680 7.25 -10.42 -7.06
N ARG A 681 8.09 -9.69 -7.80
CA ARG A 681 9.54 -9.60 -7.59
C ARG A 681 9.88 -9.19 -6.16
N GLY A 682 9.29 -8.10 -5.66
CA GLY A 682 9.58 -7.61 -4.30
C GLY A 682 9.28 -8.66 -3.21
N ARG A 683 8.16 -9.38 -3.34
CA ARG A 683 7.78 -10.47 -2.42
C ARG A 683 8.75 -11.66 -2.50
N LEU A 684 9.10 -12.07 -3.72
CA LEU A 684 10.00 -13.20 -3.97
C LEU A 684 11.42 -12.90 -3.46
N SER A 685 11.93 -11.71 -3.76
CA SER A 685 13.25 -11.22 -3.31
C SER A 685 13.40 -11.26 -1.81
N LYS A 686 12.41 -10.76 -1.08
CA LYS A 686 12.44 -10.78 0.38
C LYS A 686 12.59 -12.22 0.90
N LEU A 687 11.75 -13.13 0.41
CA LEU A 687 11.73 -14.51 0.89
C LEU A 687 13.00 -15.31 0.54
N VAL A 688 13.50 -15.17 -0.69
CA VAL A 688 14.73 -15.84 -1.11
C VAL A 688 15.93 -15.28 -0.36
N ASN A 689 16.04 -13.94 -0.23
CA ASN A 689 17.16 -13.31 0.49
C ASN A 689 17.16 -13.68 1.98
N ASP A 690 16.01 -13.63 2.64
CA ASP A 690 15.88 -14.01 4.05
C ASP A 690 16.36 -15.46 4.27
N GLN A 691 16.14 -16.36 3.32
CA GLN A 691 16.59 -17.74 3.43
C GLN A 691 18.06 -17.95 3.07
N CYS A 692 18.55 -17.33 1.98
CA CYS A 692 19.96 -17.43 1.61
C CYS A 692 20.87 -16.88 2.72
N GLN A 693 20.37 -15.94 3.55
CA GLN A 693 21.06 -15.50 4.77
C GLN A 693 21.05 -16.54 5.90
N GLN A 694 20.00 -17.37 5.99
CA GLN A 694 19.88 -18.43 7.00
C GLN A 694 20.56 -19.75 6.58
N HIS A 695 20.85 -19.90 5.28
CA HIS A 695 21.46 -21.09 4.69
C HIS A 695 22.63 -20.68 3.78
N ASP A 696 23.70 -20.21 4.41
CA ASP A 696 24.92 -19.81 3.72
C ASP A 696 25.68 -21.01 3.10
N GLU A 697 25.26 -22.24 3.41
CA GLU A 697 25.76 -23.47 2.79
C GLU A 697 25.45 -23.57 1.29
N PHE A 698 24.46 -22.85 0.76
CA PHE A 698 24.13 -22.90 -0.66
C PHE A 698 25.03 -21.97 -1.50
N ASP A 699 25.68 -22.53 -2.52
CA ASP A 699 26.32 -21.77 -3.61
C ASP A 699 25.49 -21.90 -4.89
N ILE A 700 24.64 -20.91 -5.16
CA ILE A 700 23.72 -20.93 -6.32
C ILE A 700 24.51 -20.58 -7.59
N GLN A 701 24.87 -21.62 -8.34
CA GLN A 701 25.69 -21.52 -9.56
C GLN A 701 24.85 -21.34 -10.82
N GLN A 702 23.60 -21.78 -10.79
CA GLN A 702 22.64 -21.61 -11.89
C GLN A 702 21.23 -21.32 -11.38
N THR A 703 20.55 -20.43 -12.08
CA THR A 703 19.14 -20.11 -11.87
C THR A 703 18.37 -20.36 -13.15
N TRP A 704 17.32 -21.17 -13.06
CA TRP A 704 16.46 -21.53 -14.17
C TRP A 704 15.03 -21.06 -13.91
N CYS A 705 14.30 -20.73 -14.97
CA CYS A 705 12.84 -20.61 -14.90
C CYS A 705 12.14 -21.53 -15.88
N CYS A 706 10.92 -21.91 -15.54
CA CYS A 706 10.06 -22.75 -16.35
C CYS A 706 8.57 -22.46 -16.06
N GLY A 707 7.68 -23.25 -16.64
CA GLY A 707 6.25 -23.03 -16.50
C GLY A 707 5.68 -22.04 -17.51
N GLY A 708 4.39 -22.20 -17.83
CA GLY A 708 3.73 -21.42 -18.87
C GLY A 708 3.65 -19.92 -18.54
N GLY A 709 3.60 -19.56 -17.26
CA GLY A 709 3.53 -18.17 -16.79
C GLY A 709 4.85 -17.40 -16.94
N ALA A 710 6.00 -18.09 -16.85
CA ALA A 710 7.33 -17.48 -17.02
C ALA A 710 7.57 -16.96 -18.46
N LEU A 711 6.77 -17.43 -19.41
CA LEU A 711 6.78 -16.99 -20.81
C LEU A 711 5.97 -15.69 -21.05
N THR A 712 5.45 -15.08 -19.99
CA THR A 712 4.86 -13.72 -20.07
C THR A 712 5.98 -12.72 -20.40
N HIS A 713 5.73 -11.83 -21.36
CA HIS A 713 6.70 -10.80 -21.74
C HIS A 713 7.16 -9.98 -20.53
N GLY A 714 8.47 -9.75 -20.40
CA GLY A 714 9.09 -9.05 -19.27
C GLY A 714 9.19 -9.84 -17.95
N TRP A 715 8.58 -11.03 -17.83
CA TRP A 715 8.60 -11.79 -16.56
C TRP A 715 10.02 -12.16 -16.15
N VAL A 716 10.83 -12.74 -17.05
CA VAL A 716 12.19 -13.18 -16.73
C VAL A 716 13.10 -12.00 -16.35
N LYS A 717 13.06 -10.93 -17.15
CA LYS A 717 13.78 -9.68 -16.87
C LYS A 717 13.44 -9.13 -15.49
N ARG A 718 12.15 -8.97 -15.18
CA ARG A 718 11.71 -8.30 -13.95
C ARG A 718 11.82 -9.19 -12.71
N ILE A 719 11.57 -10.51 -12.84
CA ILE A 719 11.59 -11.44 -11.70
C ILE A 719 12.99 -11.96 -11.39
N LEU A 720 13.80 -12.27 -12.40
CA LEU A 720 15.03 -13.05 -12.22
C LEU A 720 16.32 -12.37 -12.62
N CYS A 721 16.32 -11.35 -13.49
CA CYS A 721 17.57 -10.68 -13.82
C CYS A 721 18.12 -9.86 -12.66
N ASP A 722 19.44 -9.83 -12.59
CA ASP A 722 20.21 -8.84 -11.85
C ASP A 722 20.22 -7.56 -12.71
N ILE A 723 19.38 -6.57 -12.35
CA ILE A 723 19.18 -5.33 -13.12
C ILE A 723 20.12 -4.23 -12.60
#